data_AF-A0A7C2VZ73-F1
#
_entry.id   AF-A0A7C2VZ73-F1
#
_cell.length_a   1.000
_cell.length_b   1.000
_cell.length_c   1.000
_cell.angle_alpha   90.00
_cell.angle_beta   90.00
_cell.angle_gamma   90.00
#
_symmetry.space_group_name_H-M   'P 1'
#
loop_
_entity.id
_entity.type
_entity.pdbx_description
1 polymer ?
#
loop_
_entity_poly.entity_id
_entity_poly.type
_entity_poly.pdbx_seq_one_letter_code
_entity_poly.pdbx_strand_id
1 'polypeptide(L)'
;MSSLTVLPHPRLSRRRAARWAAAIALLGGLLLLLVRSPLRDALATDMVGLAQTEAGQTFELAGPATLRQEFRLPRPGLQRLDLAVTNPDYRATQPLVLRLTPLDAPDRPLQLTLRPFEVPARGLLTVRFPSSTGRRFALDLAAPGAAPGSGYQVTLGPGAAVDGGRLLVNGREQAGSLTFLAFYRLSLGDILAELRAAFSVRWLGLGLGLLLPGLGLALAAGQPLRPALLLAPVLSLALVPPVLTWAAVLGLAPGPLTLPLLLVLGGGGLLLAWRRRPAQTDFLPAGEVALALILTLLAGGAKLLAVRDFDLPFWGDGYQHTFLTRLVMERGALPDSWEPDLPLATMTYHAGFHLMAAVVGWGLGLAPPQAVLVTGQLLNALALPAAYLATRWLTGSGTAGLLAGVLTGLLLPMPSYYVNWGRYTQLAGQVLMVAAWPLVAGALEDRQPGARGRWFLATLLLAAVMLTHVRVTYLLGLWTGLVVLLFFLTASGWPARRALLWRAALLLGGSLALSAPWWWRLWHHRQQFANERPPAADWVAAYTAFGDYGFVVGWVWLGLALGGLLLALRHRQSRLLLLPVWLAGLYATANTTALGLPWTPLLNNFAVEIALYIPVSALAAYALDRAAGRWPGPARQRIAAGLALLAGLLALAGQLAVRDDRYRLVYPADLQAFAWVRENTPPTARFLVNSLPALGDLAAAGTDAGWWLPLTTGRSTTLPPLLYVSERTPPGYRDLILWLAHLPPEALGQPEIRARLRALGITHAYLGVKGGPLRPDQLLRAGGRPLYAREGVWIFALD
;
A
#
# COMPACT_ATOMS: atom_id res chain seq x y z
N MET A 1 -9.32 51.64 46.11
CA MET A 1 -8.71 52.62 45.17
C MET A 1 -7.25 52.19 44.98
N SER A 2 -6.96 51.22 44.11
CA SER A 2 -6.73 51.32 42.66
C SER A 2 -5.41 51.99 42.27
N SER A 3 -4.35 51.19 42.09
CA SER A 3 -3.29 51.46 41.13
C SER A 3 -2.80 50.14 40.50
N LEU A 4 -3.42 49.81 39.35
CA LEU A 4 -2.99 48.76 38.44
C LEU A 4 -1.63 49.14 37.83
N THR A 5 -0.59 48.40 38.20
CA THR A 5 0.71 48.45 37.51
C THR A 5 0.68 47.50 36.31
N VAL A 6 0.47 48.06 35.12
CA VAL A 6 0.60 47.35 33.85
C VAL A 6 2.09 47.14 33.57
N LEU A 7 2.56 45.89 33.62
CA LEU A 7 3.90 45.52 33.18
C LEU A 7 4.02 45.68 31.66
N PRO A 8 5.13 46.24 31.11
CA PRO A 8 5.29 46.38 29.68
C PRO A 8 5.57 45.01 29.04
N HIS A 9 4.73 44.59 28.10
CA HIS A 9 5.09 43.51 27.18
C HIS A 9 6.38 43.88 26.43
N PRO A 10 7.37 42.98 26.32
CA PRO A 10 8.60 43.27 25.60
C PRO A 10 8.28 43.45 24.12
N ARG A 11 8.32 44.70 23.63
CA ARG A 11 8.21 45.02 22.21
C ARG A 11 9.42 44.40 21.49
N LEU A 12 9.15 43.38 20.68
CA LEU A 12 10.12 42.80 19.75
C LEU A 12 10.74 43.92 18.91
N SER A 13 12.05 44.09 18.95
CA SER A 13 12.72 45.13 18.16
C SER A 13 12.45 44.93 16.66
N ARG A 14 12.22 46.02 15.90
CA ARG A 14 11.93 45.97 14.45
C ARG A 14 12.92 45.10 13.66
N ARG A 15 14.21 45.10 14.04
CA ARG A 15 15.24 44.24 13.43
C ARG A 15 15.05 42.76 13.74
N ARG A 16 14.62 42.40 14.96
CA ARG A 16 14.24 41.02 15.27
C ARG A 16 12.98 40.66 14.47
N ALA A 17 11.94 41.49 14.49
CA ALA A 17 10.69 41.27 13.74
C ALA A 17 10.93 41.06 12.23
N ALA A 18 11.81 41.84 11.59
CA ALA A 18 12.20 41.66 10.19
C ALA A 18 12.97 40.35 9.95
N ARG A 19 13.88 39.96 10.86
CA ARG A 19 14.55 38.66 10.81
C ARG A 19 13.58 37.49 11.00
N TRP A 20 12.56 37.64 11.84
CA TRP A 20 11.48 36.67 12.02
C TRP A 20 10.63 36.56 10.75
N ALA A 21 10.24 37.69 10.15
CA ALA A 21 9.46 37.70 8.91
C ALA A 21 10.25 37.05 7.75
N ALA A 22 11.54 37.35 7.63
CA ALA A 22 12.42 36.74 6.64
C ALA A 22 12.59 35.23 6.89
N ALA A 23 12.79 34.77 8.13
CA ALA A 23 12.93 33.35 8.43
C ALA A 23 11.62 32.56 8.26
N ILE A 24 10.47 33.15 8.58
CA ILE A 24 9.15 32.56 8.30
C ILE A 24 8.90 32.53 6.80
N ALA A 25 9.27 33.58 6.05
CA ALA A 25 9.21 33.60 4.60
C ALA A 25 10.17 32.58 3.98
N LEU A 26 11.32 32.30 4.61
CA LEU A 26 12.30 31.34 4.12
C LEU A 26 11.93 29.90 4.46
N LEU A 27 11.44 29.62 5.67
CA LEU A 27 10.95 28.28 6.06
C LEU A 27 9.62 27.98 5.38
N GLY A 28 8.71 28.95 5.34
CA GLY A 28 7.47 28.91 4.60
C GLY A 28 7.72 28.85 3.09
N GLY A 29 8.73 29.56 2.58
CA GLY A 29 9.19 29.49 1.20
C GLY A 29 9.84 28.15 0.85
N LEU A 30 10.64 27.58 1.75
CA LEU A 30 11.20 26.22 1.59
C LEU A 30 10.07 25.21 1.59
N LEU A 31 9.15 25.26 2.57
CA LEU A 31 7.98 24.37 2.61
C LEU A 31 7.06 24.59 1.41
N LEU A 32 6.85 25.82 0.96
CA LEU A 32 6.07 26.12 -0.24
C LEU A 32 6.77 25.68 -1.51
N LEU A 33 8.11 25.68 -1.59
CA LEU A 33 8.88 25.14 -2.73
C LEU A 33 8.91 23.61 -2.71
N LEU A 34 9.07 23.02 -1.52
CA LEU A 34 9.08 21.57 -1.25
C LEU A 34 7.70 20.95 -1.43
N VAL A 35 6.65 21.71 -1.11
CA VAL A 35 5.26 21.33 -1.35
C VAL A 35 4.83 21.79 -2.75
N ARG A 36 5.42 22.82 -3.38
CA ARG A 36 4.99 23.28 -4.72
C ARG A 36 5.08 22.22 -5.79
N SER A 37 6.11 21.38 -5.82
CA SER A 37 6.17 20.30 -6.81
C SER A 37 5.10 19.25 -6.50
N PRO A 38 5.07 18.59 -5.32
CA PRO A 38 4.04 17.61 -5.00
C PRO A 38 2.62 18.17 -5.01
N LEU A 39 2.40 19.44 -4.68
CA LEU A 39 1.10 20.10 -4.67
C LEU A 39 0.68 20.53 -6.06
N ARG A 40 1.59 21.04 -6.89
CA ARG A 40 1.29 21.30 -8.31
C ARG A 40 1.00 19.97 -8.99
N ASP A 41 1.78 18.94 -8.71
CA ASP A 41 1.62 17.60 -9.29
C ASP A 41 0.35 16.93 -8.74
N ALA A 42 0.02 17.07 -7.45
CA ALA A 42 -1.18 16.53 -6.81
C ALA A 42 -2.48 17.28 -7.14
N LEU A 43 -2.42 18.61 -7.21
CA LEU A 43 -3.49 19.43 -7.77
C LEU A 43 -3.55 19.29 -9.31
N ALA A 44 -2.52 18.78 -9.96
CA ALA A 44 -2.57 18.40 -11.37
C ALA A 44 -2.75 16.89 -11.56
N THR A 45 -2.93 16.10 -10.49
CA THR A 45 -3.07 14.65 -10.65
C THR A 45 -4.48 14.35 -11.09
N ASP A 46 -4.55 14.28 -12.40
CA ASP A 46 -5.56 13.64 -13.20
C ASP A 46 -5.76 12.20 -12.68
N MET A 47 -6.89 11.92 -12.00
CA MET A 47 -7.28 10.57 -11.59
C MET A 47 -7.80 9.84 -12.82
N VAL A 48 -7.24 8.68 -13.17
CA VAL A 48 -7.79 7.87 -14.26
C VAL A 48 -9.21 7.43 -13.87
N GLY A 49 -10.21 7.93 -14.58
CA GLY A 49 -11.61 7.55 -14.41
C GLY A 49 -12.05 6.47 -15.37
N LEU A 50 -11.34 6.34 -16.49
CA LEU A 50 -11.68 5.42 -17.56
C LEU A 50 -10.42 5.17 -18.40
N ALA A 51 -10.13 3.91 -18.68
CA ALA A 51 -9.00 3.53 -19.52
C ALA A 51 -9.47 2.49 -20.53
N GLN A 52 -9.27 2.79 -21.81
CA GLN A 52 -9.36 1.84 -22.91
C GLN A 52 -8.03 1.86 -23.65
N THR A 53 -7.17 0.89 -23.37
CA THR A 53 -5.77 0.87 -23.82
C THR A 53 -5.49 -0.22 -24.86
N GLU A 54 -6.45 -1.10 -25.15
CA GLU A 54 -6.30 -2.05 -26.24
C GLU A 54 -6.30 -1.31 -27.57
N ALA A 55 -5.19 -1.45 -28.31
CA ALA A 55 -5.07 -0.97 -29.68
C ALA A 55 -5.60 -2.05 -30.61
N GLY A 56 -6.61 -1.72 -31.40
CA GLY A 56 -7.17 -2.56 -32.45
C GLY A 56 -6.90 -1.98 -33.83
N GLN A 57 -7.94 -1.73 -34.60
CA GLN A 57 -7.81 -1.21 -35.97
C GLN A 57 -7.56 0.30 -35.97
N THR A 58 -6.75 0.76 -36.93
CA THR A 58 -6.57 2.18 -37.16
C THR A 58 -7.61 2.67 -38.18
N PHE A 59 -8.29 3.75 -37.84
CA PHE A 59 -9.25 4.44 -38.68
C PHE A 59 -8.69 5.79 -39.14
N GLU A 60 -8.71 6.05 -40.44
CA GLU A 60 -8.31 7.34 -41.00
C GLU A 60 -9.45 8.35 -40.92
N LEU A 61 -9.23 9.45 -40.21
CA LEU A 61 -10.15 10.57 -40.09
C LEU A 61 -9.80 11.64 -41.15
N ALA A 62 -10.51 11.61 -42.28
CA ALA A 62 -10.37 12.54 -43.40
C ALA A 62 -11.73 12.87 -44.05
N GLY A 63 -11.81 14.03 -44.72
CA GLY A 63 -12.97 14.44 -45.51
C GLY A 63 -14.25 14.56 -44.68
N PRO A 64 -15.37 13.91 -45.07
CA PRO A 64 -16.62 13.94 -44.31
C PRO A 64 -16.64 12.96 -43.13
N ALA A 65 -15.55 12.21 -42.89
CA ALA A 65 -15.52 11.20 -41.85
C ALA A 65 -15.64 11.83 -40.45
N THR A 66 -16.50 11.28 -39.62
CA THR A 66 -16.70 11.70 -38.22
C THR A 66 -16.69 10.49 -37.30
N LEU A 67 -16.07 10.65 -36.13
CA LEU A 67 -16.07 9.66 -35.07
C LEU A 67 -16.71 10.25 -33.83
N ARG A 68 -17.64 9.54 -33.22
CA ARG A 68 -18.28 9.92 -31.96
C ARG A 68 -18.15 8.81 -30.94
N GLN A 69 -17.55 9.11 -29.79
CA GLN A 69 -17.48 8.21 -28.65
C GLN A 69 -18.32 8.76 -27.51
N GLU A 70 -19.39 8.05 -27.16
CA GLU A 70 -20.09 8.26 -25.89
C GLU A 70 -19.41 7.46 -24.79
N PHE A 71 -19.29 8.02 -23.60
CA PHE A 71 -18.72 7.33 -22.44
C PHE A 71 -19.27 7.91 -21.14
N ARG A 72 -19.25 7.09 -20.10
CA ARG A 72 -19.62 7.49 -18.74
C ARG A 72 -18.40 7.46 -17.82
N LEU A 73 -18.20 8.54 -17.09
CA LEU A 73 -17.28 8.58 -15.98
C LEU A 73 -17.98 8.14 -14.69
N PRO A 74 -17.26 7.48 -13.77
CA PRO A 74 -17.80 7.14 -12.47
C PRO A 74 -18.16 8.39 -11.65
N ARG A 75 -17.53 9.55 -11.91
CA ARG A 75 -17.70 10.81 -11.17
C ARG A 75 -17.58 12.03 -12.09
N PRO A 76 -18.16 13.19 -11.69
CA PRO A 76 -17.96 14.44 -12.41
C PRO A 76 -16.50 14.91 -12.30
N GLY A 77 -16.17 15.96 -13.05
CA GLY A 77 -14.86 16.62 -12.98
C GLY A 77 -13.85 16.15 -14.03
N LEU A 78 -14.30 15.75 -15.23
CA LEU A 78 -13.41 15.48 -16.36
C LEU A 78 -12.52 16.70 -16.64
N GLN A 79 -11.21 16.49 -16.74
CA GLN A 79 -10.24 17.56 -16.99
C GLN A 79 -9.24 17.22 -18.09
N ARG A 80 -9.06 15.94 -18.42
CA ARG A 80 -8.12 15.51 -19.46
C ARG A 80 -8.60 14.26 -20.18
N LEU A 81 -8.33 14.19 -21.47
CA LEU A 81 -8.39 12.99 -22.30
C LEU A 81 -7.03 12.78 -22.95
N ASP A 82 -6.47 11.58 -22.85
CA ASP A 82 -5.36 11.15 -23.71
C ASP A 82 -5.94 10.22 -24.78
N LEU A 83 -5.89 10.63 -26.04
CA LEU A 83 -6.52 9.94 -27.17
C LEU A 83 -5.45 9.29 -28.05
N ALA A 84 -5.68 8.07 -28.53
CA ALA A 84 -4.80 7.43 -29.50
C ALA A 84 -5.04 7.97 -30.93
N VAL A 85 -4.77 9.26 -31.11
CA VAL A 85 -4.89 9.99 -32.39
C VAL A 85 -3.51 10.51 -32.76
N THR A 86 -3.08 10.20 -33.98
CA THR A 86 -1.75 10.59 -34.47
C THR A 86 -1.84 11.26 -35.84
N ASN A 87 -0.80 12.04 -36.18
CA ASN A 87 -0.56 12.61 -37.51
C ASN A 87 0.76 12.05 -38.08
N PRO A 88 0.79 10.80 -38.56
CA PRO A 88 2.03 10.17 -39.02
C PRO A 88 2.67 10.97 -40.14
N ASP A 89 3.99 11.18 -40.05
CA ASP A 89 4.78 11.99 -40.97
C ASP A 89 4.24 13.43 -41.20
N TYR A 90 3.37 13.92 -40.30
CA TYR A 90 2.64 15.18 -40.42
C TYR A 90 1.91 15.37 -41.77
N ARG A 91 1.34 14.28 -42.30
CA ARG A 91 0.62 14.28 -43.59
C ARG A 91 -0.62 15.18 -43.58
N ALA A 92 -1.33 15.25 -42.46
CA ALA A 92 -2.47 16.14 -42.33
C ALA A 92 -2.00 17.59 -42.29
N THR A 93 -2.56 18.42 -43.16
CA THR A 93 -2.29 19.87 -43.24
C THR A 93 -3.47 20.71 -42.75
N GLN A 94 -4.63 20.09 -42.53
CA GLN A 94 -5.85 20.74 -42.05
C GLN A 94 -6.12 20.44 -40.58
N PRO A 95 -6.78 21.35 -39.84
CA PRO A 95 -6.99 21.19 -38.40
C PRO A 95 -7.83 19.96 -38.00
N LEU A 96 -7.52 19.39 -36.84
CA LEU A 96 -8.36 18.40 -36.17
C LEU A 96 -9.35 19.12 -35.25
N VAL A 97 -10.64 18.86 -35.42
CA VAL A 97 -11.72 19.40 -34.58
C VAL A 97 -12.18 18.34 -33.60
N LEU A 98 -12.15 18.69 -32.32
CA LEU A 98 -12.61 17.87 -31.21
C LEU A 98 -13.74 18.59 -30.49
N ARG A 99 -14.88 17.93 -30.29
CA ARG A 99 -16.02 18.48 -29.55
C ARG A 99 -16.42 17.53 -28.42
N LEU A 100 -16.41 18.02 -27.19
CA LEU A 100 -16.81 17.29 -26.01
C LEU A 100 -18.14 17.84 -25.48
N THR A 101 -19.19 17.04 -25.53
CA THR A 101 -20.55 17.43 -25.13
C THR A 101 -20.97 16.67 -23.86
N PRO A 102 -21.22 17.33 -22.72
CA PRO A 102 -21.83 16.68 -21.56
C PRO A 102 -23.27 16.29 -21.89
N LEU A 103 -23.63 15.03 -21.68
CA LEU A 103 -24.98 14.50 -21.97
C LEU A 103 -25.95 14.68 -20.80
N ASP A 104 -25.42 14.87 -19.58
CA ASP A 104 -26.22 15.02 -18.35
C ASP A 104 -26.53 16.47 -17.97
N ALA A 105 -25.71 17.41 -18.44
CA ALA A 105 -25.80 18.84 -18.14
C ALA A 105 -25.30 19.61 -19.37
N PRO A 106 -26.12 19.74 -20.43
CA PRO A 106 -25.71 20.21 -21.76
C PRO A 106 -25.44 21.72 -21.82
N ASP A 107 -24.95 22.33 -20.73
CA ASP A 107 -24.95 23.78 -20.57
C ASP A 107 -24.02 24.48 -21.57
N ARG A 108 -22.89 23.86 -21.97
CA ARG A 108 -22.07 24.20 -23.18
C ARG A 108 -21.19 23.03 -23.65
N PRO A 109 -21.24 22.61 -24.94
CA PRO A 109 -20.23 21.72 -25.52
C PRO A 109 -18.89 22.46 -25.65
N LEU A 110 -17.79 21.76 -25.37
CA LEU A 110 -16.45 22.30 -25.47
C LEU A 110 -15.83 21.88 -26.80
N GLN A 111 -15.49 22.85 -27.65
CA GLN A 111 -14.87 22.60 -28.94
C GLN A 111 -13.42 23.07 -28.93
N LEU A 112 -12.51 22.23 -29.39
CA LEU A 112 -11.10 22.50 -29.57
C LEU A 112 -10.73 22.24 -31.02
N THR A 113 -10.03 23.20 -31.64
CA THR A 113 -9.49 23.07 -32.98
C THR A 113 -7.98 23.04 -32.88
N LEU A 114 -7.39 21.87 -33.15
CA LEU A 114 -5.96 21.62 -33.05
C LEU A 114 -5.31 21.79 -34.42
N ARG A 115 -4.21 22.53 -34.45
CA ARG A 115 -3.35 22.65 -35.64
C ARG A 115 -2.64 21.32 -35.89
N PRO A 116 -2.28 20.99 -37.14
CA PRO A 116 -1.75 19.66 -37.44
C PRO A 116 -0.47 19.27 -36.72
N PHE A 117 0.37 20.26 -36.36
CA PHE A 117 1.61 20.05 -35.60
C PHE A 117 1.36 19.83 -34.09
N GLU A 118 0.16 20.13 -33.59
CA GLU A 118 -0.24 19.88 -32.19
C GLU A 118 -0.69 18.42 -31.99
N VAL A 119 -0.98 17.71 -33.09
CA VAL A 119 -1.28 16.28 -33.06
C VAL A 119 0.02 15.49 -33.22
N PRO A 120 0.35 14.59 -32.29
CA PRO A 120 1.64 13.92 -32.29
C PRO A 120 1.79 12.96 -33.47
N ALA A 121 2.99 12.86 -34.05
CA ALA A 121 3.26 11.88 -35.09
C ALA A 121 3.20 10.42 -34.60
N ARG A 122 3.46 10.19 -33.31
CA ARG A 122 3.36 8.90 -32.61
C ARG A 122 2.97 9.14 -31.15
N GLY A 123 2.25 8.19 -30.53
CA GLY A 123 1.84 8.27 -29.12
C GLY A 123 0.41 8.76 -28.95
N LEU A 124 0.10 9.33 -27.78
CA LEU A 124 -1.24 9.81 -27.42
C LEU A 124 -1.34 11.33 -27.56
N LEU A 125 -2.45 11.81 -28.11
CA LEU A 125 -2.85 13.21 -28.10
C LEU A 125 -3.48 13.55 -26.74
N THR A 126 -2.81 14.38 -25.95
CA THR A 126 -3.35 14.88 -24.67
C THR A 126 -4.18 16.15 -24.89
N VAL A 127 -5.44 16.11 -24.45
CA VAL A 127 -6.40 17.20 -24.53
C VAL A 127 -6.87 17.56 -23.14
N ARG A 128 -6.84 18.84 -22.77
CA ARG A 128 -7.25 19.33 -21.45
C ARG A 128 -8.48 20.23 -21.54
N PHE A 129 -9.33 20.17 -20.53
CA PHE A 129 -10.61 20.86 -20.47
C PHE A 129 -10.81 21.50 -19.08
N PRO A 130 -11.59 22.59 -18.97
CA PRO A 130 -12.12 23.03 -17.69
C PRO A 130 -12.92 21.90 -17.02
N SER A 131 -12.87 21.82 -15.68
CA SER A 131 -13.54 20.77 -14.91
C SER A 131 -15.03 20.68 -15.25
N SER A 132 -15.50 19.52 -15.69
CA SER A 132 -16.89 19.31 -16.08
C SER A 132 -17.82 18.99 -14.89
N THR A 133 -19.12 19.28 -15.03
CA THR A 133 -20.17 19.02 -14.01
C THR A 133 -20.96 17.73 -14.25
N GLY A 134 -20.92 17.16 -15.47
CA GLY A 134 -21.65 15.93 -15.85
C GLY A 134 -20.84 14.64 -15.68
N ARG A 135 -21.49 13.47 -15.87
CA ARG A 135 -20.83 12.16 -15.84
C ARG A 135 -20.82 11.46 -17.19
N ARG A 136 -21.80 11.72 -18.05
CA ARG A 136 -21.86 11.21 -19.42
C ARG A 136 -21.37 12.25 -20.41
N PHE A 137 -20.56 11.83 -21.36
CA PHE A 137 -19.95 12.68 -22.38
C PHE A 137 -20.06 12.05 -23.75
N ALA A 138 -20.19 12.88 -24.78
CA ALA A 138 -19.98 12.51 -26.17
C ALA A 138 -18.77 13.28 -26.71
N LEU A 139 -17.77 12.56 -27.21
CA LEU A 139 -16.57 13.09 -27.85
C LEU A 139 -16.69 12.91 -29.36
N ASP A 140 -16.84 14.01 -30.09
CA ASP A 140 -16.84 14.03 -31.54
C ASP A 140 -15.45 14.44 -32.07
N LEU A 141 -14.92 13.69 -33.03
CA LEU A 141 -13.69 13.97 -33.76
C LEU A 141 -14.01 14.13 -35.24
N ALA A 142 -13.52 15.22 -35.84
CA ALA A 142 -13.66 15.49 -37.27
C ALA A 142 -12.42 16.22 -37.81
N ALA A 143 -12.08 16.00 -39.08
CA ALA A 143 -11.01 16.72 -39.76
C ALA A 143 -11.55 17.36 -41.05
N PRO A 144 -12.43 18.39 -40.94
CA PRO A 144 -13.10 18.99 -42.08
C PRO A 144 -12.07 19.70 -42.96
N GLY A 145 -11.67 19.03 -44.05
CA GLY A 145 -10.69 19.54 -45.02
C GLY A 145 -9.50 18.62 -45.27
N ALA A 146 -9.22 17.64 -44.40
CA ALA A 146 -8.16 16.66 -44.68
C ALA A 146 -8.56 15.78 -45.88
N ALA A 147 -7.64 15.59 -46.83
CA ALA A 147 -7.92 14.72 -47.98
C ALA A 147 -7.71 13.24 -47.59
N PRO A 148 -8.42 12.28 -48.22
CA PRO A 148 -8.13 10.87 -48.04
C PRO A 148 -6.66 10.56 -48.36
N GLY A 149 -5.99 9.75 -47.53
CA GLY A 149 -4.56 9.47 -47.59
C GLY A 149 -3.67 10.47 -46.85
N SER A 150 -4.23 11.60 -46.40
CA SER A 150 -3.56 12.61 -45.56
C SER A 150 -4.34 12.92 -44.27
N GLY A 151 -5.26 12.04 -43.85
CA GLY A 151 -6.02 12.17 -42.61
C GLY A 151 -5.25 11.83 -41.33
N TYR A 152 -5.88 12.11 -40.20
CA TYR A 152 -5.38 11.70 -38.90
C TYR A 152 -5.64 10.21 -38.68
N GLN A 153 -4.72 9.50 -38.03
CA GLN A 153 -4.88 8.08 -37.72
C GLN A 153 -5.40 7.93 -36.29
N VAL A 154 -6.61 7.38 -36.15
CA VAL A 154 -7.29 7.15 -34.89
C VAL A 154 -7.30 5.66 -34.56
N THR A 155 -6.77 5.28 -33.41
CA THR A 155 -6.76 3.87 -32.99
C THR A 155 -8.09 3.53 -32.31
N LEU A 156 -8.75 2.49 -32.82
CA LEU A 156 -9.97 1.91 -32.27
C LEU A 156 -9.62 0.62 -31.53
N GLY A 157 -10.18 0.40 -30.35
CA GLY A 157 -10.05 -0.84 -29.58
C GLY A 157 -11.01 -1.94 -30.06
N PRO A 158 -10.63 -3.23 -29.99
CA PRO A 158 -11.35 -4.34 -30.61
C PRO A 158 -12.63 -4.83 -29.87
N GLY A 159 -13.26 -4.05 -28.99
CA GLY A 159 -14.34 -4.54 -28.09
C GLY A 159 -15.55 -3.62 -27.90
N ALA A 160 -16.60 -4.15 -27.25
CA ALA A 160 -17.83 -3.42 -26.92
C ALA A 160 -17.56 -2.11 -26.16
N ALA A 161 -18.47 -1.15 -26.32
CA ALA A 161 -18.29 0.22 -25.89
C ALA A 161 -18.04 0.35 -24.38
N VAL A 162 -17.15 1.28 -24.04
CA VAL A 162 -16.74 1.61 -22.68
C VAL A 162 -17.96 1.94 -21.81
N ASP A 163 -18.15 1.29 -20.65
CA ASP A 163 -19.31 1.39 -19.72
C ASP A 163 -20.43 2.39 -20.12
N GLY A 164 -21.49 1.87 -20.75
CA GLY A 164 -22.65 2.66 -21.19
C GLY A 164 -22.39 3.60 -22.37
N GLY A 165 -21.24 3.47 -23.02
CA GLY A 165 -20.82 4.24 -24.18
C GLY A 165 -21.27 3.64 -25.51
N ARG A 166 -21.05 4.37 -26.60
CA ARG A 166 -21.30 3.94 -27.98
C ARG A 166 -20.25 4.55 -28.88
N LEU A 167 -19.72 3.78 -29.83
CA LEU A 167 -18.90 4.33 -30.90
C LEU A 167 -19.78 4.49 -32.15
N LEU A 168 -19.86 5.70 -32.68
CA LEU A 168 -20.50 5.98 -33.94
C LEU A 168 -19.46 6.45 -34.96
N VAL A 169 -19.42 5.79 -36.11
CA VAL A 169 -18.59 6.17 -37.25
C VAL A 169 -19.54 6.66 -38.34
N ASN A 170 -19.38 7.92 -38.75
CA ASN A 170 -20.26 8.57 -39.73
C ASN A 170 -21.75 8.48 -39.34
N GLY A 171 -22.05 8.59 -38.04
CA GLY A 171 -23.40 8.51 -37.50
C GLY A 171 -24.00 7.10 -37.40
N ARG A 172 -23.26 6.05 -37.79
CA ARG A 172 -23.67 4.65 -37.62
C ARG A 172 -22.91 4.01 -36.47
N GLU A 173 -23.62 3.30 -35.61
CA GLU A 173 -23.01 2.57 -34.50
C GLU A 173 -22.11 1.45 -35.02
N GLN A 174 -20.92 1.34 -34.45
CA GLN A 174 -19.94 0.33 -34.79
C GLN A 174 -19.44 -0.35 -33.52
N ALA A 175 -19.16 -1.65 -33.60
CA ALA A 175 -18.51 -2.38 -32.52
C ALA A 175 -17.07 -1.84 -32.34
N GLY A 176 -16.71 -1.52 -31.10
CA GLY A 176 -15.44 -0.88 -30.80
C GLY A 176 -15.60 0.29 -29.84
N SER A 177 -14.47 0.88 -29.50
CA SER A 177 -14.41 2.19 -28.86
C SER A 177 -13.11 2.90 -29.28
N LEU A 178 -13.06 4.22 -29.13
CA LEU A 178 -11.78 4.92 -29.17
C LEU A 178 -10.83 4.33 -28.10
N THR A 179 -9.55 4.23 -28.41
CA THR A 179 -8.51 3.97 -27.42
C THR A 179 -8.18 5.30 -26.73
N PHE A 180 -8.57 5.45 -25.45
CA PHE A 180 -8.33 6.67 -24.68
C PHE A 180 -8.21 6.45 -23.17
N LEU A 181 -7.59 7.42 -22.50
CA LEU A 181 -7.62 7.58 -21.05
C LEU A 181 -8.41 8.84 -20.72
N ALA A 182 -9.40 8.74 -19.83
CA ALA A 182 -10.09 9.89 -19.29
C ALA A 182 -9.70 10.12 -17.85
N PHE A 183 -9.40 11.38 -17.53
CA PHE A 183 -8.98 11.76 -16.21
C PHE A 183 -9.89 12.82 -15.60
N TYR A 184 -10.24 12.60 -14.35
CA TYR A 184 -11.07 13.51 -13.57
C TYR A 184 -10.32 14.00 -12.32
N ARG A 185 -10.83 15.08 -11.74
CA ARG A 185 -10.29 15.63 -10.49
C ARG A 185 -11.42 15.89 -9.51
N LEU A 186 -11.22 15.42 -8.28
CA LEU A 186 -12.18 15.65 -7.20
C LEU A 186 -12.05 17.07 -6.64
N SER A 187 -13.19 17.71 -6.37
CA SER A 187 -13.22 18.93 -5.57
C SER A 187 -13.06 18.60 -4.09
N LEU A 188 -12.66 19.61 -3.28
CA LEU A 188 -12.65 19.47 -1.81
C LEU A 188 -14.05 19.16 -1.26
N GLY A 189 -15.11 19.67 -1.89
CA GLY A 189 -16.49 19.36 -1.53
C GLY A 189 -16.82 17.88 -1.72
N ASP A 190 -16.40 17.28 -2.84
CA ASP A 190 -16.58 15.85 -3.12
C ASP A 190 -15.82 14.99 -2.10
N ILE A 191 -14.56 15.35 -1.80
CA ILE A 191 -13.74 14.68 -0.79
C ILE A 191 -14.43 14.69 0.57
N LEU A 192 -14.94 15.85 1.01
CA LEU A 192 -15.62 15.98 2.31
C LEU A 192 -16.95 15.23 2.34
N ALA A 193 -17.72 15.26 1.25
CA ALA A 193 -18.98 14.51 1.14
C ALA A 193 -18.73 13.00 1.19
N GLU A 194 -17.68 12.52 0.52
CA GLU A 194 -17.28 11.11 0.54
C GLU A 194 -16.76 10.67 1.91
N LEU A 195 -15.92 11.48 2.57
CA LEU A 195 -15.50 11.19 3.94
C LEU A 195 -16.72 11.08 4.86
N ARG A 196 -17.66 12.03 4.77
CA ARG A 196 -18.89 12.00 5.55
C ARG A 196 -19.74 10.76 5.26
N ALA A 197 -19.87 10.36 4.00
CA ALA A 197 -20.59 9.15 3.61
C ALA A 197 -19.86 7.87 4.08
N ALA A 198 -18.53 7.90 4.14
CA ALA A 198 -17.71 6.80 4.62
C ALA A 198 -17.80 6.62 6.14
N PHE A 199 -18.00 7.68 6.93
CA PHE A 199 -18.14 7.61 8.40
C PHE A 199 -19.53 7.08 8.82
N SER A 200 -19.73 5.77 8.70
CA SER A 200 -20.89 5.07 9.27
C SER A 200 -20.67 4.65 10.73
N VAL A 201 -21.75 4.23 11.42
CA VAL A 201 -21.68 3.65 12.77
C VAL A 201 -20.70 2.47 12.84
N ARG A 202 -20.53 1.72 11.74
CA ARG A 202 -19.57 0.60 11.67
C ARG A 202 -18.12 1.06 11.81
N TRP A 203 -17.76 2.18 11.19
CA TRP A 203 -16.41 2.75 11.31
C TRP A 203 -16.14 3.34 12.68
N LEU A 204 -17.15 3.92 13.33
CA LEU A 204 -17.05 4.34 14.72
C LEU A 204 -16.85 3.13 15.64
N GLY A 205 -17.63 2.07 15.42
CA GLY A 205 -17.50 0.79 16.13
C GLY A 205 -16.11 0.17 15.97
N LEU A 206 -15.56 0.15 14.76
CA LEU A 206 -14.19 -0.30 14.51
C LEU A 206 -13.16 0.61 15.18
N GLY A 207 -13.31 1.93 15.09
CA GLY A 207 -12.41 2.89 15.74
C GLY A 207 -12.32 2.65 17.24
N LEU A 208 -13.47 2.43 17.89
CA LEU A 208 -13.54 2.04 19.30
C LEU A 208 -12.97 0.62 19.53
N GLY A 209 -13.27 -0.32 18.65
CA GLY A 209 -12.76 -1.69 18.66
C GLY A 209 -11.24 -1.79 18.56
N LEU A 210 -10.61 -0.88 17.82
CA LEU A 210 -9.15 -0.77 17.71
C LEU A 210 -8.55 0.12 18.80
N LEU A 211 -9.30 1.05 19.39
CA LEU A 211 -8.76 1.93 20.43
C LEU A 211 -8.80 1.27 21.83
N LEU A 212 -9.94 0.70 22.22
CA LEU A 212 -10.19 0.28 23.61
C LEU A 212 -9.28 -0.85 24.09
N PRO A 213 -9.03 -1.94 23.33
CA PRO A 213 -8.17 -3.04 23.78
C PRO A 213 -6.75 -2.57 24.11
N GLY A 214 -6.11 -1.87 23.18
CA GLY A 214 -4.77 -1.35 23.33
C GLY A 214 -4.67 -0.21 24.34
N LEU A 215 -5.69 0.65 24.47
CA LEU A 215 -5.71 1.70 25.49
C LEU A 215 -5.80 1.09 26.89
N GLY A 216 -6.72 0.15 27.11
CA GLY A 216 -6.85 -0.57 28.36
C GLY A 216 -5.56 -1.31 28.72
N LEU A 217 -4.95 -1.98 27.75
CA LEU A 217 -3.68 -2.67 27.91
C LEU A 217 -2.54 -1.72 28.28
N ALA A 218 -2.38 -0.62 27.55
CA ALA A 218 -1.32 0.36 27.78
C ALA A 218 -1.43 1.00 29.17
N LEU A 219 -2.64 1.42 29.56
CA LEU A 219 -2.91 2.03 30.85
C LEU A 219 -2.74 1.03 32.00
N ALA A 220 -3.20 -0.22 31.85
CA ALA A 220 -2.99 -1.30 32.82
C ALA A 220 -1.50 -1.63 33.02
N ALA A 221 -0.72 -1.50 31.94
CA ALA A 221 0.73 -1.61 31.92
C ALA A 221 1.44 -0.35 32.46
N GLY A 222 0.70 0.65 32.95
CA GLY A 222 1.26 1.86 33.57
C GLY A 222 1.82 2.88 32.59
N GLN A 223 1.42 2.83 31.31
CA GLN A 223 1.70 3.93 30.38
C GLN A 223 0.87 5.16 30.75
N PRO A 224 1.42 6.38 30.65
CA PRO A 224 0.63 7.59 30.74
C PRO A 224 -0.42 7.66 29.61
N LEU A 225 -1.54 8.34 29.86
CA LEU A 225 -2.69 8.39 28.95
C LEU A 225 -2.29 8.86 27.55
N ARG A 226 -1.46 9.90 27.47
CA ARG A 226 -1.12 10.54 26.20
C ARG A 226 -0.34 9.63 25.23
N PRO A 227 0.79 9.01 25.61
CA PRO A 227 1.42 7.96 24.80
C PRO A 227 0.49 6.76 24.57
N ALA A 228 -0.33 6.37 25.55
CA ALA A 228 -1.25 5.26 25.42
C ALA A 228 -2.28 5.49 24.30
N LEU A 229 -2.82 6.70 24.14
CA LEU A 229 -3.74 7.04 23.05
C LEU A 229 -3.11 6.85 21.66
N LEU A 230 -1.83 7.18 21.50
CA LEU A 230 -1.12 7.03 20.23
C LEU A 230 -0.72 5.58 19.95
N LEU A 231 -0.40 4.80 20.99
CA LEU A 231 -0.04 3.39 20.89
C LEU A 231 -1.25 2.45 20.77
N ALA A 232 -2.41 2.86 21.29
CA ALA A 232 -3.56 1.99 21.47
C ALA A 232 -3.99 1.23 20.20
N PRO A 233 -4.16 1.87 19.02
CA PRO A 233 -4.52 1.13 17.81
C PRO A 233 -3.46 0.09 17.39
N VAL A 234 -2.17 0.42 17.56
CA VAL A 234 -1.06 -0.48 17.24
C VAL A 234 -1.03 -1.67 18.20
N LEU A 235 -1.25 -1.43 19.50
CA LEU A 235 -1.31 -2.48 20.51
C LEU A 235 -2.51 -3.41 20.34
N SER A 236 -3.67 -2.87 19.95
CA SER A 236 -4.85 -3.69 19.62
C SER A 236 -4.56 -4.64 18.46
N LEU A 237 -3.92 -4.16 17.40
CA LEU A 237 -3.51 -5.01 16.28
C LEU A 237 -2.40 -5.99 16.68
N ALA A 238 -1.47 -5.59 17.55
CA ALA A 238 -0.41 -6.46 18.05
C ALA A 238 -0.91 -7.63 18.90
N LEU A 239 -2.07 -7.49 19.57
CA LEU A 239 -2.71 -8.57 20.31
C LEU A 239 -3.23 -9.69 19.40
N VAL A 240 -3.63 -9.35 18.17
CA VAL A 240 -4.36 -10.29 17.29
C VAL A 240 -3.53 -11.52 16.91
N PRO A 241 -2.28 -11.42 16.39
CA PRO A 241 -1.53 -12.59 15.97
C PRO A 241 -1.25 -13.58 17.10
N PRO A 242 -0.73 -13.17 18.29
CA PRO A 242 -0.52 -14.11 19.39
C PRO A 242 -1.83 -14.77 19.84
N VAL A 243 -2.91 -14.01 20.01
CA VAL A 243 -4.21 -14.54 20.48
C VAL A 243 -4.75 -15.61 19.52
N LEU A 244 -4.83 -15.32 18.22
CA LEU A 244 -5.41 -16.26 17.26
C LEU A 244 -4.49 -17.43 16.93
N THR A 245 -3.17 -17.25 17.02
CA THR A 245 -2.22 -18.36 16.84
C THR A 245 -2.30 -19.34 18.02
N TRP A 246 -2.40 -18.84 19.25
CA TRP A 246 -2.61 -19.68 20.44
C TRP A 246 -4.01 -20.31 20.48
N ALA A 247 -5.04 -19.58 20.05
CA ALA A 247 -6.39 -20.14 19.91
C ALA A 247 -6.38 -21.37 19.00
N ALA A 248 -5.69 -21.30 17.84
CA ALA A 248 -5.55 -22.43 16.93
C ALA A 248 -4.87 -23.65 17.60
N VAL A 249 -3.81 -23.44 18.38
CA VAL A 249 -3.15 -24.54 19.14
C VAL A 249 -4.08 -25.20 20.15
N LEU A 250 -4.97 -24.40 20.78
CA LEU A 250 -5.95 -24.88 21.73
C LEU A 250 -7.19 -25.50 21.06
N GLY A 251 -7.22 -25.61 19.73
CA GLY A 251 -8.38 -26.09 18.97
C GLY A 251 -9.57 -25.12 19.00
N LEU A 252 -9.33 -23.84 19.33
CA LEU A 252 -10.34 -22.80 19.39
C LEU A 252 -10.39 -22.02 18.07
N ALA A 253 -11.61 -21.83 17.56
CA ALA A 253 -11.91 -21.00 16.40
C ALA A 253 -12.83 -19.83 16.80
N PRO A 254 -12.31 -18.81 17.51
CA PRO A 254 -13.15 -17.73 18.04
C PRO A 254 -13.84 -16.93 16.93
N GLY A 255 -13.26 -16.85 15.73
CA GLY A 255 -13.87 -16.18 14.58
C GLY A 255 -14.30 -14.75 14.94
N PRO A 256 -15.53 -14.33 14.58
CA PRO A 256 -16.07 -13.02 14.95
C PRO A 256 -16.08 -12.71 16.46
N LEU A 257 -16.08 -13.72 17.35
CA LEU A 257 -16.02 -13.52 18.81
C LEU A 257 -14.68 -12.94 19.27
N THR A 258 -13.65 -12.93 18.41
CA THR A 258 -12.35 -12.32 18.73
C THR A 258 -12.48 -10.85 19.10
N LEU A 259 -13.31 -10.08 18.39
CA LEU A 259 -13.47 -8.65 18.66
C LEU A 259 -14.09 -8.36 20.04
N PRO A 260 -15.22 -8.95 20.44
CA PRO A 260 -15.76 -8.75 21.79
C PRO A 260 -14.81 -9.27 22.88
N LEU A 261 -14.06 -10.36 22.64
CA LEU A 261 -13.04 -10.82 23.59
C LEU A 261 -11.94 -9.76 23.79
N LEU A 262 -11.44 -9.16 22.71
CA LEU A 262 -10.46 -8.06 22.80
C LEU A 262 -11.04 -6.84 23.53
N LEU A 263 -12.32 -6.51 23.29
CA LEU A 263 -13.01 -5.42 23.99
C LEU A 263 -13.16 -5.68 25.49
N VAL A 264 -13.50 -6.91 25.89
CA VAL A 264 -13.59 -7.31 27.30
C VAL A 264 -12.22 -7.21 27.97
N LEU A 265 -11.15 -7.68 27.30
CA LEU A 265 -9.79 -7.54 27.78
C LEU A 265 -9.40 -6.06 27.93
N GLY A 266 -9.77 -5.21 26.96
CA GLY A 266 -9.59 -3.77 27.01
C GLY A 266 -10.32 -3.12 28.19
N GLY A 267 -11.60 -3.43 28.36
CA GLY A 267 -12.43 -2.93 29.46
C GLY A 267 -11.90 -3.36 30.83
N GLY A 268 -11.45 -4.61 30.97
CA GLY A 268 -10.78 -5.10 32.17
C GLY A 268 -9.47 -4.35 32.44
N GLY A 269 -8.68 -4.07 31.40
CA GLY A 269 -7.47 -3.25 31.50
C GLY A 269 -7.77 -1.81 31.95
N LEU A 270 -8.82 -1.19 31.41
CA LEU A 270 -9.28 0.13 31.83
C LEU A 270 -9.74 0.14 33.30
N LEU A 271 -10.51 -0.87 33.72
CA LEU A 271 -10.94 -1.02 35.12
C LEU A 271 -9.73 -1.18 36.05
N LEU A 272 -8.75 -2.00 35.67
CA LEU A 272 -7.52 -2.19 36.42
C LEU A 272 -6.71 -0.90 36.52
N ALA A 273 -6.58 -0.16 35.41
CA ALA A 273 -5.92 1.15 35.40
C ALA A 273 -6.64 2.13 36.32
N TRP A 274 -7.97 2.22 36.24
CA TRP A 274 -8.76 3.08 37.12
C TRP A 274 -8.53 2.77 38.60
N ARG A 275 -8.50 1.48 38.97
CA ARG A 275 -8.20 1.03 40.35
C ARG A 275 -6.78 1.36 40.80
N ARG A 276 -5.79 1.27 39.90
CA ARG A 276 -4.37 1.51 40.21
C ARG A 276 -3.99 2.98 40.34
N ARG A 277 -4.85 3.92 39.92
CA ARG A 277 -4.55 5.37 39.84
C ARG A 277 -3.16 5.64 39.26
N PRO A 278 -2.93 5.29 37.97
CA PRO A 278 -1.62 5.38 37.35
C PRO A 278 -1.01 6.77 37.55
N ALA A 279 0.32 6.81 37.74
CA ALA A 279 1.05 8.04 37.93
C ALA A 279 0.73 9.03 36.80
N GLN A 280 0.15 10.18 37.14
CA GLN A 280 -0.34 11.19 36.20
C GLN A 280 0.78 12.06 35.61
N THR A 281 2.00 11.54 35.45
CA THR A 281 3.07 12.29 34.79
C THR A 281 2.92 12.16 33.28
N ASP A 282 2.02 12.96 32.72
CA ASP A 282 1.83 13.07 31.26
C ASP A 282 3.02 13.82 30.63
N PHE A 283 3.94 13.08 30.00
CA PHE A 283 5.17 13.64 29.40
C PHE A 283 4.99 14.27 28.00
N LEU A 284 3.84 14.09 27.36
CA LEU A 284 3.55 14.64 26.03
C LEU A 284 2.63 15.86 26.15
N PRO A 285 2.84 16.98 25.44
CA PRO A 285 1.87 18.08 25.42
C PRO A 285 0.53 17.66 24.80
N ALA A 286 -0.60 18.01 25.43
CA ALA A 286 -1.93 17.63 24.95
C ALA A 286 -2.19 18.10 23.50
N GLY A 287 -1.73 19.30 23.14
CA GLY A 287 -1.83 19.82 21.78
C GLY A 287 -1.03 19.02 20.74
N GLU A 288 0.14 18.48 21.10
CA GLU A 288 0.92 17.62 20.20
C GLU A 288 0.19 16.30 19.93
N VAL A 289 -0.38 15.70 20.98
CA VAL A 289 -1.14 14.44 20.88
C VAL A 289 -2.40 14.64 20.04
N ALA A 290 -3.16 15.69 20.34
CA ALA A 290 -4.36 16.04 19.57
C ALA A 290 -4.02 16.24 18.10
N LEU A 291 -2.94 16.98 17.80
CA LEU A 291 -2.50 17.18 16.42
C LEU A 291 -2.05 15.87 15.76
N ALA A 292 -1.27 15.04 16.44
CA ALA A 292 -0.85 13.74 15.90
C ALA A 292 -2.05 12.84 15.60
N LEU A 293 -3.08 12.82 16.46
CA LEU A 293 -4.33 12.11 16.22
C LEU A 293 -5.09 12.69 15.03
N ILE A 294 -5.24 14.01 14.94
CA ILE A 294 -5.90 14.69 13.81
C ILE A 294 -5.17 14.35 12.49
N LEU A 295 -3.85 14.40 12.48
CA LEU A 295 -3.04 14.06 11.29
C LEU A 295 -3.12 12.56 10.95
N THR A 296 -3.21 11.68 11.96
CA THR A 296 -3.43 10.25 11.74
C THR A 296 -4.80 10.00 11.10
N LEU A 297 -5.85 10.66 11.59
CA LEU A 297 -7.19 10.58 11.01
C LEU A 297 -7.24 11.16 9.59
N LEU A 298 -6.56 12.28 9.35
CA LEU A 298 -6.44 12.87 8.03
C LEU A 298 -5.71 11.93 7.06
N ALA A 299 -4.59 11.33 7.49
CA ALA A 299 -3.85 10.35 6.71
C ALA A 299 -4.69 9.09 6.44
N GLY A 300 -5.41 8.59 7.44
CA GLY A 300 -6.30 7.44 7.29
C GLY A 300 -7.44 7.72 6.30
N GLY A 301 -8.10 8.87 6.43
CA GLY A 301 -9.14 9.31 5.50
C GLY A 301 -8.62 9.43 4.07
N ALA A 302 -7.45 10.06 3.89
CA ALA A 302 -6.78 10.17 2.59
C ALA A 302 -6.56 8.80 1.93
N LYS A 303 -6.01 7.86 2.69
CA LYS A 303 -5.61 6.54 2.22
C LYS A 303 -6.82 5.64 1.93
N LEU A 304 -7.88 5.73 2.74
CA LEU A 304 -9.14 5.04 2.48
C LEU A 304 -9.83 5.59 1.22
N LEU A 305 -9.85 6.91 1.04
CA LEU A 305 -10.34 7.52 -0.20
C LEU A 305 -9.50 7.10 -1.41
N ALA A 306 -8.18 6.97 -1.25
CA ALA A 306 -7.29 6.50 -2.29
C ALA A 306 -7.58 5.07 -2.75
N VAL A 307 -8.29 4.24 -1.99
CA VAL A 307 -8.65 2.86 -2.40
C VAL A 307 -10.14 2.61 -2.57
N ARG A 308 -10.99 3.62 -2.33
CA ARG A 308 -12.46 3.47 -2.32
C ARG A 308 -13.09 2.92 -3.62
N ASP A 309 -12.39 3.07 -4.74
CA ASP A 309 -12.87 2.67 -6.08
C ASP A 309 -12.35 1.29 -6.49
N PHE A 310 -11.68 0.58 -5.57
CA PHE A 310 -11.11 -0.73 -5.81
C PHE A 310 -11.85 -1.80 -5.02
N ASP A 311 -12.42 -2.77 -5.73
CA ASP A 311 -13.06 -3.92 -5.12
C ASP A 311 -12.04 -4.96 -4.64
N LEU A 312 -10.85 -4.98 -5.25
CA LEU A 312 -9.80 -5.98 -5.03
C LEU A 312 -8.43 -5.31 -4.81
N PRO A 313 -7.58 -5.88 -3.93
CA PRO A 313 -6.18 -5.49 -3.78
C PRO A 313 -5.39 -5.56 -5.09
N PHE A 314 -4.37 -4.72 -5.20
CA PHE A 314 -3.50 -4.68 -6.36
C PHE A 314 -2.41 -5.76 -6.29
N TRP A 315 -1.92 -6.12 -7.48
CA TRP A 315 -0.79 -7.02 -7.73
C TRP A 315 -0.91 -8.44 -7.16
N GLY A 316 0.16 -9.21 -7.31
CA GLY A 316 0.25 -10.60 -6.89
C GLY A 316 0.19 -10.79 -5.37
N ASP A 317 0.84 -9.93 -4.57
CA ASP A 317 0.80 -10.03 -3.11
C ASP A 317 -0.62 -9.80 -2.57
N GLY A 318 -1.36 -8.86 -3.16
CA GLY A 318 -2.76 -8.61 -2.83
C GLY A 318 -3.64 -9.85 -2.97
N TYR A 319 -3.42 -10.65 -4.02
CA TYR A 319 -4.09 -11.95 -4.21
C TYR A 319 -3.72 -12.95 -3.10
N GLN A 320 -2.42 -13.10 -2.79
CA GLN A 320 -1.95 -14.01 -1.72
C GLN A 320 -2.60 -13.68 -0.38
N HIS A 321 -2.57 -12.39 -0.02
CA HIS A 321 -3.10 -11.91 1.25
C HIS A 321 -4.61 -12.09 1.33
N THR A 322 -5.32 -11.90 0.23
CA THR A 322 -6.76 -12.11 0.19
C THR A 322 -7.11 -13.58 0.39
N PHE A 323 -6.38 -14.49 -0.27
CA PHE A 323 -6.65 -15.92 -0.15
C PHE A 323 -6.44 -16.41 1.27
N LEU A 324 -5.32 -16.07 1.90
CA LEU A 324 -5.05 -16.47 3.28
C LEU A 324 -6.01 -15.80 4.27
N THR A 325 -6.37 -14.53 4.06
CA THR A 325 -7.38 -13.85 4.90
C THR A 325 -8.74 -14.53 4.79
N ARG A 326 -9.15 -14.96 3.58
CA ARG A 326 -10.37 -15.74 3.38
C ARG A 326 -10.34 -17.03 4.21
N LEU A 327 -9.25 -17.80 4.12
CA LEU A 327 -9.11 -19.05 4.89
C LEU A 327 -9.22 -18.82 6.40
N VAL A 328 -8.58 -17.77 6.93
CA VAL A 328 -8.70 -17.39 8.34
C VAL A 328 -10.13 -17.01 8.70
N MET A 329 -10.79 -16.23 7.85
CA MET A 329 -12.17 -15.78 8.10
C MET A 329 -13.17 -16.93 8.10
N GLU A 330 -13.01 -17.89 7.19
CA GLU A 330 -13.87 -19.08 7.07
C GLU A 330 -13.63 -20.06 8.23
N ARG A 331 -12.37 -20.23 8.68
CA ARG A 331 -12.00 -21.18 9.73
C ARG A 331 -12.05 -20.60 11.14
N GLY A 332 -12.13 -19.28 11.29
CA GLY A 332 -12.19 -18.58 12.57
C GLY A 332 -10.88 -18.49 13.36
N ALA A 333 -9.78 -19.05 12.84
CA ALA A 333 -8.44 -19.01 13.43
C ALA A 333 -7.36 -19.25 12.34
N LEU A 334 -6.09 -19.32 12.74
CA LEU A 334 -5.00 -19.70 11.84
C LEU A 334 -5.17 -21.16 11.37
N PRO A 335 -5.33 -21.45 10.07
CA PRO A 335 -5.37 -22.82 9.56
C PRO A 335 -4.09 -23.63 9.77
N ASP A 336 -4.23 -24.96 9.74
CA ASP A 336 -3.11 -25.91 9.72
C ASP A 336 -2.56 -26.18 8.31
N SER A 337 -3.42 -26.12 7.29
CA SER A 337 -3.10 -26.33 5.88
C SER A 337 -4.01 -25.48 4.98
N TRP A 338 -3.76 -25.47 3.67
CA TRP A 338 -4.65 -24.81 2.69
C TRP A 338 -5.74 -25.75 2.15
N GLU A 339 -5.76 -27.01 2.59
CA GLU A 339 -6.74 -28.01 2.14
C GLU A 339 -8.12 -27.79 2.78
N PRO A 340 -9.22 -28.16 2.10
CA PRO A 340 -9.28 -28.77 0.77
C PRO A 340 -9.23 -27.76 -0.39
N ASP A 341 -9.21 -26.45 -0.13
CA ASP A 341 -9.23 -25.39 -1.16
C ASP A 341 -8.07 -25.50 -2.15
N LEU A 342 -6.88 -25.86 -1.66
CA LEU A 342 -5.69 -26.10 -2.45
C LEU A 342 -4.95 -27.32 -1.92
N PRO A 343 -4.24 -28.07 -2.78
CA PRO A 343 -3.43 -29.22 -2.37
C PRO A 343 -2.11 -28.77 -1.73
N LEU A 344 -2.17 -27.91 -0.71
CA LEU A 344 -1.01 -27.47 0.07
C LEU A 344 -1.21 -27.96 1.52
N ALA A 345 -0.48 -29.02 1.87
CA ALA A 345 -0.69 -29.77 3.11
C ALA A 345 -0.15 -29.06 4.37
N THR A 346 0.49 -27.89 4.23
CA THR A 346 1.09 -27.14 5.33
C THR A 346 0.73 -25.67 5.27
N MET A 347 0.73 -25.02 6.44
CA MET A 347 0.68 -23.57 6.60
C MET A 347 1.90 -23.09 7.37
N THR A 348 2.92 -22.62 6.65
CA THR A 348 4.20 -22.15 7.22
C THR A 348 4.49 -20.68 6.96
N TYR A 349 3.73 -20.04 6.06
CA TYR A 349 3.79 -18.59 5.86
C TYR A 349 3.47 -17.78 7.13
N HIS A 350 4.03 -16.58 7.26
CA HIS A 350 3.74 -15.67 8.38
C HIS A 350 2.35 -15.06 8.22
N ALA A 351 1.49 -15.23 9.22
CA ALA A 351 0.07 -14.95 9.09
C ALA A 351 -0.42 -13.68 9.82
N GLY A 352 0.43 -12.97 10.55
CA GLY A 352 0.01 -11.89 11.46
C GLY A 352 -0.84 -10.80 10.82
N PHE A 353 -0.50 -10.34 9.62
CA PHE A 353 -1.33 -9.37 8.88
C PHE A 353 -2.72 -9.93 8.51
N HIS A 354 -2.79 -11.19 8.08
CA HIS A 354 -4.04 -11.84 7.67
C HIS A 354 -4.98 -12.02 8.86
N LEU A 355 -4.43 -12.33 10.03
CA LEU A 355 -5.17 -12.40 11.29
C LEU A 355 -5.73 -11.02 11.67
N MET A 356 -4.93 -9.95 11.53
CA MET A 356 -5.41 -8.57 11.70
C MET A 356 -6.52 -8.22 10.71
N ALA A 357 -6.33 -8.58 9.44
CA ALA A 357 -7.30 -8.32 8.38
C ALA A 357 -8.62 -9.06 8.61
N ALA A 358 -8.57 -10.31 9.08
CA ALA A 358 -9.76 -11.07 9.46
C ALA A 358 -10.54 -10.39 10.60
N VAL A 359 -9.86 -9.90 11.65
CA VAL A 359 -10.53 -9.19 12.76
C VAL A 359 -11.18 -7.89 12.29
N VAL A 360 -10.50 -7.10 11.45
CA VAL A 360 -11.09 -5.90 10.84
C VAL A 360 -12.27 -6.27 9.94
N GLY A 361 -12.13 -7.34 9.16
CA GLY A 361 -13.17 -7.88 8.29
C GLY A 361 -14.43 -8.28 9.05
N TRP A 362 -14.28 -9.07 10.13
CA TRP A 362 -15.39 -9.43 11.02
C TRP A 362 -16.04 -8.21 11.67
N GLY A 363 -15.25 -7.24 12.14
CA GLY A 363 -15.75 -6.04 12.81
C GLY A 363 -16.56 -5.11 11.91
N LEU A 364 -16.21 -5.03 10.62
CA LEU A 364 -16.90 -4.18 9.64
C LEU A 364 -17.91 -4.95 8.76
N GLY A 365 -17.92 -6.28 8.81
CA GLY A 365 -18.68 -7.13 7.89
C GLY A 365 -18.18 -7.02 6.45
N LEU A 366 -16.87 -6.94 6.26
CA LEU A 366 -16.24 -6.84 4.94
C LEU A 366 -15.96 -8.23 4.39
N ALA A 367 -16.03 -8.38 3.06
CA ALA A 367 -15.46 -9.55 2.39
C ALA A 367 -13.91 -9.51 2.42
N PRO A 368 -13.23 -10.66 2.26
CA PRO A 368 -11.78 -10.75 2.43
C PRO A 368 -10.94 -9.72 1.63
N PRO A 369 -11.25 -9.42 0.34
CA PRO A 369 -10.48 -8.43 -0.41
C PRO A 369 -10.54 -7.03 0.21
N GLN A 370 -11.73 -6.58 0.62
CA GLN A 370 -11.90 -5.28 1.26
C GLN A 370 -11.26 -5.25 2.65
N ALA A 371 -11.32 -6.37 3.40
CA ALA A 371 -10.67 -6.49 4.69
C ALA A 371 -9.15 -6.28 4.58
N VAL A 372 -8.50 -6.85 3.54
CA VAL A 372 -7.08 -6.64 3.23
C VAL A 372 -6.80 -5.17 2.89
N LEU A 373 -7.57 -4.57 1.97
CA LEU A 373 -7.39 -3.17 1.57
C LEU A 373 -7.50 -2.22 2.77
N VAL A 374 -8.59 -2.32 3.53
CA VAL A 374 -8.87 -1.45 4.68
C VAL A 374 -7.79 -1.60 5.74
N THR A 375 -7.43 -2.84 6.10
CA THR A 375 -6.40 -3.08 7.12
C THR A 375 -5.03 -2.54 6.70
N GLY A 376 -4.68 -2.69 5.41
CA GLY A 376 -3.48 -2.09 4.84
C GLY A 376 -3.46 -0.57 5.01
N GLN A 377 -4.56 0.12 4.73
CA GLN A 377 -4.64 1.58 4.88
C GLN A 377 -4.65 2.04 6.34
N LEU A 378 -5.29 1.29 7.24
CA LEU A 378 -5.23 1.54 8.67
C LEU A 378 -3.78 1.47 9.18
N LEU A 379 -3.05 0.42 8.83
CA LEU A 379 -1.63 0.29 9.18
C LEU A 379 -0.78 1.42 8.58
N ASN A 380 -1.07 1.81 7.33
CA ASN A 380 -0.37 2.90 6.67
C ASN A 380 -0.57 4.24 7.40
N ALA A 381 -1.78 4.51 7.90
CA ALA A 381 -2.04 5.66 8.76
C ALA A 381 -1.32 5.55 10.12
N LEU A 382 -1.28 4.35 10.72
CA LEU A 382 -0.60 4.09 12.00
C LEU A 382 0.93 4.17 11.92
N ALA A 383 1.52 4.20 10.73
CA ALA A 383 2.95 4.52 10.56
C ALA A 383 3.30 5.92 11.10
N LEU A 384 2.37 6.89 11.03
CA LEU A 384 2.57 8.26 11.53
C LEU A 384 2.78 8.33 13.05
N PRO A 385 1.85 7.83 13.91
CA PRO A 385 2.05 7.86 15.35
C PRO A 385 3.22 6.97 15.79
N ALA A 386 3.50 5.86 15.09
CA ALA A 386 4.69 5.04 15.35
C ALA A 386 5.98 5.85 15.12
N ALA A 387 6.12 6.50 13.97
CA ALA A 387 7.28 7.34 13.64
C ALA A 387 7.43 8.55 14.60
N TYR A 388 6.30 9.15 15.02
CA TYR A 388 6.28 10.22 16.03
C TYR A 388 6.92 9.77 17.34
N LEU A 389 6.45 8.66 17.91
CA LEU A 389 6.92 8.15 19.20
C LEU A 389 8.38 7.69 19.13
N ALA A 390 8.74 6.98 18.06
CA ALA A 390 10.11 6.50 17.83
C ALA A 390 11.10 7.66 17.70
N THR A 391 10.80 8.66 16.85
CA THR A 391 11.70 9.80 16.63
C THR A 391 11.80 10.70 17.85
N ARG A 392 10.69 10.86 18.61
CA ARG A 392 10.74 11.56 19.89
C ARG A 392 11.69 10.88 20.87
N TRP A 393 11.69 9.55 20.94
CA TRP A 393 12.62 8.79 21.79
C TRP A 393 14.08 8.91 21.31
N LEU A 394 14.30 8.86 20.00
CA LEU A 394 15.63 9.00 19.38
C LEU A 394 16.25 10.37 19.64
N THR A 395 15.46 11.43 19.55
CA THR A 395 15.94 12.82 19.52
C THR A 395 15.69 13.62 20.80
N GLY A 396 14.80 13.14 21.66
CA GLY A 396 14.28 13.89 22.81
C GLY A 396 13.36 15.06 22.44
N SER A 397 13.02 15.26 21.16
CA SER A 397 12.28 16.43 20.68
C SER A 397 10.87 16.06 20.20
N GLY A 398 9.85 16.68 20.78
CA GLY A 398 8.45 16.51 20.34
C GLY A 398 8.19 17.05 18.93
N THR A 399 8.82 18.17 18.60
CA THR A 399 8.76 18.76 17.27
C THR A 399 9.41 17.85 16.22
N ALA A 400 10.58 17.27 16.51
CA ALA A 400 11.18 16.29 15.60
C ALA A 400 10.30 15.05 15.43
N GLY A 401 9.66 14.58 16.51
CA GLY A 401 8.64 13.53 16.45
C GLY A 401 7.50 13.89 15.50
N LEU A 402 6.90 15.07 15.66
CA LEU A 402 5.77 15.51 14.84
C LEU A 402 6.14 15.61 13.36
N LEU A 403 7.30 16.19 13.07
CA LEU A 403 7.82 16.29 11.71
C LEU A 403 8.07 14.90 11.10
N ALA A 404 8.68 13.96 11.84
CA ALA A 404 8.89 12.60 11.34
C ALA A 404 7.57 11.89 11.06
N GLY A 405 6.57 12.04 11.94
CA GLY A 405 5.22 11.52 11.69
C GLY A 405 4.62 12.06 10.39
N VAL A 406 4.64 13.38 10.18
CA VAL A 406 4.13 14.00 8.95
C VAL A 406 4.89 13.51 7.71
N LEU A 407 6.22 13.44 7.79
CA LEU A 407 7.05 12.93 6.70
C LEU A 407 6.65 11.50 6.34
N THR A 408 6.59 10.61 7.33
CA THR A 408 6.21 9.20 7.13
C THR A 408 4.78 9.03 6.63
N GLY A 409 3.80 9.68 7.26
CA GLY A 409 2.38 9.41 6.97
C GLY A 409 1.86 10.06 5.69
N LEU A 410 2.45 11.19 5.28
CA LEU A 410 1.84 12.09 4.31
C LEU A 410 2.78 12.54 3.17
N LEU A 411 4.08 12.73 3.41
CA LEU A 411 4.97 13.36 2.40
C LEU A 411 5.91 12.38 1.68
N LEU A 412 6.37 11.33 2.35
CA LEU A 412 7.24 10.33 1.72
C LEU A 412 6.42 9.38 0.84
N PRO A 413 6.97 8.91 -0.30
CA PRO A 413 6.31 7.93 -1.17
C PRO A 413 5.97 6.64 -0.40
N MET A 414 6.92 6.15 0.38
CA MET A 414 6.72 5.03 1.30
C MET A 414 6.33 5.54 2.70
N PRO A 415 5.38 4.87 3.39
CA PRO A 415 4.77 3.60 3.03
C PRO A 415 3.51 3.71 2.16
N SER A 416 3.05 4.91 1.81
CA SER A 416 1.78 5.13 1.07
C SER A 416 1.67 4.26 -0.19
N TYR A 417 2.76 4.15 -0.94
CA TYR A 417 2.82 3.39 -2.20
C TYR A 417 2.72 1.87 -2.05
N TYR A 418 2.83 1.31 -0.83
CA TYR A 418 2.69 -0.13 -0.59
C TYR A 418 1.33 -0.69 -1.05
N VAL A 419 0.31 0.16 -1.13
CA VAL A 419 -1.03 -0.18 -1.63
C VAL A 419 -0.99 -0.77 -3.04
N ASN A 420 -0.10 -0.27 -3.90
CA ASN A 420 -0.01 -0.71 -5.29
C ASN A 420 0.62 -2.09 -5.42
N TRP A 421 1.56 -2.42 -4.54
CA TRP A 421 2.24 -3.70 -4.57
C TRP A 421 1.57 -4.77 -3.71
N GLY A 422 0.65 -4.37 -2.83
CA GLY A 422 0.06 -5.25 -1.83
C GLY A 422 1.03 -5.63 -0.71
N ARG A 423 2.10 -4.85 -0.45
CA ARG A 423 3.17 -5.16 0.53
C ARG A 423 2.76 -5.03 2.00
N TYR A 424 1.53 -5.45 2.33
CA TYR A 424 0.88 -5.15 3.60
C TYR A 424 1.48 -5.90 4.79
N THR A 425 1.98 -7.13 4.61
CA THR A 425 2.66 -7.86 5.70
C THR A 425 3.93 -7.14 6.15
N GLN A 426 4.72 -6.62 5.21
CA GLN A 426 5.93 -5.86 5.52
C GLN A 426 5.58 -4.52 6.19
N LEU A 427 4.56 -3.81 5.70
CA LEU A 427 4.05 -2.59 6.35
C LEU A 427 3.60 -2.86 7.79
N ALA A 428 2.81 -3.91 8.00
CA ALA A 428 2.34 -4.31 9.32
C ALA A 428 3.52 -4.55 10.27
N GLY A 429 4.51 -5.35 9.83
CA GLY A 429 5.72 -5.60 10.58
C GLY A 429 6.48 -4.31 10.91
N GLN A 430 6.63 -3.40 9.96
CA GLN A 430 7.39 -2.15 10.14
C GLN A 430 6.71 -1.19 11.12
N VAL A 431 5.38 -1.06 11.05
CA VAL A 431 4.60 -0.23 11.98
C VAL A 431 4.73 -0.75 13.41
N LEU A 432 4.54 -2.07 13.59
CA LEU A 432 4.70 -2.73 14.89
C LEU A 432 6.14 -2.58 15.41
N MET A 433 7.14 -2.80 14.55
CA MET A 433 8.57 -2.66 14.88
C MET A 433 8.90 -1.25 15.36
N VAL A 434 8.52 -0.22 14.60
CA VAL A 434 8.82 1.19 14.92
C VAL A 434 8.13 1.61 16.21
N ALA A 435 6.89 1.16 16.45
CA ALA A 435 6.19 1.39 17.71
C ALA A 435 6.85 0.66 18.89
N ALA A 436 7.53 -0.48 18.65
CA ALA A 436 8.23 -1.24 19.68
C ALA A 436 9.49 -0.55 20.18
N TRP A 437 10.17 0.26 19.37
CA TRP A 437 11.47 0.87 19.71
C TRP A 437 11.51 1.57 21.09
N PRO A 438 10.64 2.55 21.38
CA PRO A 438 10.64 3.22 22.69
C PRO A 438 10.27 2.27 23.84
N LEU A 439 9.44 1.26 23.60
CA LEU A 439 9.00 0.30 24.62
C LEU A 439 10.08 -0.72 24.95
N VAL A 440 10.78 -1.24 23.94
CA VAL A 440 11.94 -2.13 24.09
C VAL A 440 13.06 -1.41 24.82
N ALA A 441 13.41 -0.20 24.39
CA ALA A 441 14.42 0.60 25.07
C ALA A 441 14.03 0.88 26.53
N GLY A 442 12.77 1.27 26.77
CA GLY A 442 12.24 1.50 28.12
C GLY A 442 12.15 0.25 28.99
N ALA A 443 12.02 -0.94 28.41
CA ALA A 443 12.04 -2.22 29.12
C ALA A 443 13.47 -2.68 29.50
N LEU A 444 14.48 -2.20 28.76
CA LEU A 444 15.89 -2.45 29.05
C LEU A 444 16.46 -1.48 30.11
N GLU A 445 15.93 -0.26 30.19
CA GLU A 445 16.33 0.77 31.18
C GLU A 445 15.73 0.49 32.59
N ASP A 446 16.59 0.27 33.60
CA ASP A 446 16.23 -0.21 34.96
C ASP A 446 15.42 0.74 35.87
N ARG A 447 15.20 1.98 35.45
CA ARG A 447 15.06 3.08 36.42
C ARG A 447 13.69 3.73 36.51
N GLN A 448 12.66 3.17 35.88
CA GLN A 448 11.35 3.83 35.82
C GLN A 448 10.22 3.05 36.52
N PRO A 449 9.35 3.74 37.28
CA PRO A 449 8.07 3.20 37.71
C PRO A 449 7.29 2.61 36.51
N GLY A 450 6.70 1.42 36.68
CA GLY A 450 5.96 0.74 35.60
C GLY A 450 6.79 -0.18 34.71
N ALA A 451 8.05 -0.49 35.07
CA ALA A 451 8.96 -1.35 34.30
C ALA A 451 8.31 -2.67 33.86
N ARG A 452 7.61 -3.38 34.75
CA ARG A 452 6.94 -4.66 34.42
C ARG A 452 5.91 -4.55 33.29
N GLY A 453 5.14 -3.45 33.25
CA GLY A 453 4.13 -3.25 32.22
C GLY A 453 4.75 -2.87 30.87
N ARG A 454 5.78 -2.02 30.85
CA ARG A 454 6.58 -1.75 29.62
C ARG A 454 7.16 -3.02 29.04
N TRP A 455 7.64 -3.88 29.93
CA TRP A 455 8.22 -5.16 29.59
C TRP A 455 7.20 -6.09 28.90
N PHE A 456 5.99 -6.18 29.45
CA PHE A 456 4.88 -6.90 28.82
C PHE A 456 4.54 -6.35 27.42
N LEU A 457 4.38 -5.02 27.29
CA LEU A 457 4.06 -4.40 26.00
C LEU A 457 5.18 -4.58 24.95
N ALA A 458 6.45 -4.48 25.36
CA ALA A 458 7.59 -4.74 24.50
C ALA A 458 7.62 -6.20 24.03
N THR A 459 7.40 -7.15 24.96
CA THR A 459 7.31 -8.58 24.67
C THR A 459 6.20 -8.89 23.67
N LEU A 460 5.02 -8.28 23.86
CA LEU A 460 3.88 -8.42 22.96
C LEU A 460 4.22 -7.92 21.55
N LEU A 461 4.77 -6.72 21.41
CA LEU A 461 5.11 -6.15 20.11
C LEU A 461 6.22 -6.94 19.40
N LEU A 462 7.25 -7.40 20.13
CA LEU A 462 8.29 -8.28 19.59
C LEU A 462 7.67 -9.56 19.02
N ALA A 463 6.79 -10.22 19.79
CA ALA A 463 6.09 -11.43 19.35
C ALA A 463 5.15 -11.15 18.15
N ALA A 464 4.45 -10.03 18.15
CA ALA A 464 3.59 -9.63 17.04
C ALA A 464 4.39 -9.42 15.75
N VAL A 465 5.57 -8.80 15.80
CA VAL A 465 6.45 -8.66 14.63
C VAL A 465 6.92 -10.02 14.14
N MET A 466 7.35 -10.91 15.05
CA MET A 466 7.75 -12.30 14.74
C MET A 466 6.69 -13.05 13.94
N LEU A 467 5.42 -12.95 14.37
CA LEU A 467 4.28 -13.60 13.71
C LEU A 467 3.81 -12.89 12.43
N THR A 468 4.22 -11.63 12.22
CA THR A 468 3.73 -10.80 11.13
C THR A 468 4.63 -10.80 9.91
N HIS A 469 5.95 -10.80 10.08
CA HIS A 469 6.87 -10.84 8.94
C HIS A 469 8.30 -11.25 9.33
N VAL A 470 8.82 -12.32 8.69
CA VAL A 470 10.17 -12.84 8.94
C VAL A 470 11.26 -11.79 8.73
N ARG A 471 11.27 -11.11 7.58
CA ARG A 471 12.29 -10.09 7.29
C ARG A 471 12.26 -8.94 8.30
N VAL A 472 11.07 -8.48 8.69
CA VAL A 472 10.97 -7.38 9.64
C VAL A 472 11.36 -7.81 11.05
N THR A 473 11.19 -9.10 11.39
CA THR A 473 11.75 -9.69 12.61
C THR A 473 13.26 -9.58 12.64
N TYR A 474 13.94 -9.83 11.51
CA TYR A 474 15.38 -9.61 11.40
C TYR A 474 15.75 -8.13 11.57
N LEU A 475 15.05 -7.23 10.88
CA LEU A 475 15.24 -5.78 11.03
C LEU A 475 15.14 -5.33 12.50
N LEU A 476 14.13 -5.83 13.22
CA LEU A 476 13.91 -5.56 14.64
C LEU A 476 14.99 -6.19 15.53
N GLY A 477 15.42 -7.41 15.22
CA GLY A 477 16.49 -8.12 15.93
C GLY A 477 17.81 -7.35 15.85
N LEU A 478 18.21 -6.92 14.65
CA LEU A 478 19.40 -6.10 14.43
C LEU A 478 19.30 -4.78 15.20
N TRP A 479 18.16 -4.09 15.12
CA TRP A 479 17.92 -2.85 15.86
C TRP A 479 18.04 -3.04 17.38
N THR A 480 17.37 -4.07 17.91
CA THR A 480 17.37 -4.38 19.35
C THR A 480 18.78 -4.74 19.81
N GLY A 481 19.54 -5.49 19.01
CA GLY A 481 20.95 -5.78 19.28
C GLY A 481 21.81 -4.52 19.38
N LEU A 482 21.61 -3.55 18.48
CA LEU A 482 22.30 -2.25 18.54
C LEU A 482 21.92 -1.43 19.78
N VAL A 483 20.65 -1.44 20.19
CA VAL A 483 20.20 -0.77 21.43
C VAL A 483 20.82 -1.43 22.67
N VAL A 484 20.84 -2.77 22.73
CA VAL A 484 21.49 -3.52 23.80
C VAL A 484 22.99 -3.21 23.83
N LEU A 485 23.67 -3.18 22.67
CA LEU A 485 25.07 -2.83 22.58
C LEU A 485 25.34 -1.41 23.10
N LEU A 486 24.54 -0.42 22.68
CA LEU A 486 24.65 0.95 23.15
C LEU A 486 24.52 1.04 24.69
N PHE A 487 23.51 0.38 25.26
CA PHE A 487 23.31 0.35 26.70
C PHE A 487 24.40 -0.42 27.45
N PHE A 488 24.94 -1.48 26.84
CA PHE A 488 26.04 -2.25 27.41
C PHE A 488 27.33 -1.42 27.51
N LEU A 489 27.65 -0.68 26.44
CA LEU A 489 28.81 0.21 26.36
C LEU A 489 28.70 1.40 27.30
N THR A 490 27.48 1.85 27.63
CA THR A 490 27.24 3.02 28.50
C THR A 490 26.92 2.66 29.96
N ALA A 491 26.79 1.36 30.29
CA ALA A 491 26.52 0.90 31.63
C ALA A 491 27.72 1.09 32.59
N SER A 492 27.45 1.55 33.82
CA SER A 492 28.44 1.95 34.83
C SER A 492 29.11 0.78 35.58
N GLY A 493 29.24 -0.40 34.96
CA GLY A 493 29.90 -1.56 35.54
C GLY A 493 29.24 -2.91 35.20
N TRP A 494 29.90 -4.01 35.57
CA TRP A 494 29.45 -5.37 35.28
C TRP A 494 28.06 -5.73 35.85
N PRO A 495 27.68 -5.34 37.09
CA PRO A 495 26.34 -5.63 37.61
C PRO A 495 25.21 -5.06 36.73
N ALA A 496 25.38 -3.83 36.24
CA ALA A 496 24.42 -3.18 35.34
C ALA A 496 24.39 -3.86 33.96
N ARG A 497 25.56 -4.25 33.43
CA ARG A 497 25.67 -5.02 32.17
C ARG A 497 24.98 -6.39 32.28
N ARG A 498 25.20 -7.12 33.37
CA ARG A 498 24.55 -8.41 33.64
C ARG A 498 23.03 -8.26 33.74
N ALA A 499 22.55 -7.23 34.44
CA ALA A 499 21.12 -6.96 34.54
C ALA A 499 20.50 -6.62 33.18
N LEU A 500 21.18 -5.82 32.35
CA LEU A 500 20.77 -5.54 30.98
C LEU A 500 20.68 -6.81 30.13
N LEU A 501 21.70 -7.66 30.16
CA LEU A 501 21.70 -8.93 29.43
C LEU A 501 20.58 -9.85 29.91
N TRP A 502 20.30 -9.90 31.22
CA TRP A 502 19.16 -10.65 31.73
C TRP A 502 17.82 -10.10 31.24
N ARG A 503 17.63 -8.79 31.21
CA ARG A 503 16.40 -8.19 30.66
C ARG A 503 16.25 -8.47 29.18
N ALA A 504 17.34 -8.39 28.41
CA ALA A 504 17.34 -8.72 26.99
C ALA A 504 17.00 -10.20 26.75
N ALA A 505 17.61 -11.11 27.52
CA ALA A 505 17.35 -12.54 27.46
C ALA A 505 15.91 -12.87 27.83
N LEU A 506 15.39 -12.25 28.89
CA LEU A 506 13.99 -12.39 29.26
C LEU A 506 13.10 -11.86 28.11
N LEU A 507 13.37 -10.70 27.50
CA LEU A 507 12.49 -10.10 26.46
C LEU A 507 12.42 -11.03 25.24
N LEU A 508 13.57 -11.58 24.87
CA LEU A 508 13.68 -12.61 23.85
C LEU A 508 12.88 -13.86 24.25
N GLY A 509 13.09 -14.39 25.46
CA GLY A 509 12.38 -15.58 25.95
C GLY A 509 10.87 -15.40 25.99
N GLY A 510 10.37 -14.26 26.46
CA GLY A 510 8.94 -13.95 26.50
C GLY A 510 8.33 -13.79 25.11
N SER A 511 9.05 -13.15 24.18
CA SER A 511 8.56 -12.95 22.81
C SER A 511 8.57 -14.25 22.01
N LEU A 512 9.60 -15.09 22.20
CA LEU A 512 9.64 -16.45 21.67
C LEU A 512 8.54 -17.32 22.26
N ALA A 513 8.24 -17.23 23.56
CA ALA A 513 7.14 -17.97 24.17
C ALA A 513 5.79 -17.58 23.55
N LEU A 514 5.51 -16.28 23.41
CA LEU A 514 4.26 -15.82 22.79
C LEU A 514 4.14 -16.20 21.30
N SER A 515 5.26 -16.31 20.58
CA SER A 515 5.29 -16.71 19.17
C SER A 515 5.62 -18.20 18.94
N ALA A 516 5.77 -18.98 20.02
CA ALA A 516 6.25 -20.36 19.99
C ALA A 516 5.44 -21.28 19.07
N PRO A 517 4.10 -21.20 19.00
CA PRO A 517 3.33 -22.04 18.09
C PRO A 517 3.77 -21.99 16.63
N TRP A 518 4.11 -20.80 16.14
CA TRP A 518 4.51 -20.63 14.74
C TRP A 518 5.96 -21.07 14.52
N TRP A 519 6.86 -20.79 15.47
CA TRP A 519 8.24 -21.32 15.42
C TRP A 519 8.27 -22.84 15.46
N TRP A 520 7.38 -23.45 16.25
CA TRP A 520 7.22 -24.90 16.28
C TRP A 520 6.78 -25.45 14.93
N ARG A 521 5.81 -24.82 14.25
CA ARG A 521 5.40 -25.19 12.88
C ARG A 521 6.58 -25.11 11.91
N LEU A 522 7.32 -24.00 11.90
CA LEU A 522 8.50 -23.87 11.04
C LEU A 522 9.54 -24.95 11.31
N TRP A 523 9.84 -25.20 12.59
CA TRP A 523 10.79 -26.24 12.98
C TRP A 523 10.33 -27.63 12.54
N HIS A 524 9.07 -27.97 12.76
CA HIS A 524 8.49 -29.26 12.40
C HIS A 524 8.53 -29.50 10.88
N HIS A 525 8.32 -28.46 10.08
CA HIS A 525 8.31 -28.55 8.62
C HIS A 525 9.64 -28.18 7.95
N ARG A 526 10.71 -27.93 8.72
CA ARG A 526 12.00 -27.40 8.21
C ARG A 526 12.62 -28.16 7.04
N GLN A 527 12.40 -29.47 6.96
CA GLN A 527 12.93 -30.32 5.89
C GLN A 527 12.42 -29.91 4.50
N GLN A 528 11.26 -29.24 4.41
CA GLN A 528 10.73 -28.76 3.14
C GLN A 528 11.58 -27.63 2.53
N PHE A 529 12.32 -26.89 3.36
CA PHE A 529 13.21 -25.81 2.94
C PHE A 529 14.63 -26.30 2.64
N ALA A 530 14.97 -27.56 2.94
CA ALA A 530 16.34 -28.08 2.84
C ALA A 530 16.74 -28.50 1.41
N ASN A 531 15.77 -28.72 0.52
CA ASN A 531 15.98 -29.24 -0.83
C ASN A 531 15.86 -28.16 -1.93
N GLU A 532 15.85 -26.89 -1.56
CA GLU A 532 15.83 -25.80 -2.53
C GLU A 532 17.20 -25.70 -3.22
N ARG A 533 17.22 -25.83 -4.55
CA ARG A 533 18.44 -25.61 -5.34
C ARG A 533 18.92 -24.16 -5.11
N PRO A 534 20.24 -23.93 -4.96
CA PRO A 534 20.75 -22.57 -4.92
C PRO A 534 20.32 -21.85 -6.19
N PRO A 535 19.78 -20.62 -6.07
CA PRO A 535 19.30 -19.89 -7.23
C PRO A 535 20.45 -19.56 -8.19
N ALA A 536 20.10 -19.39 -9.47
CA ALA A 536 21.05 -19.01 -10.50
C ALA A 536 21.69 -17.64 -10.21
N ALA A 537 22.94 -17.45 -10.63
CA ALA A 537 23.73 -16.27 -10.25
C ALA A 537 23.12 -14.95 -10.76
N ASP A 538 22.56 -14.98 -11.96
CA ASP A 538 21.76 -13.94 -12.60
C ASP A 538 20.49 -13.61 -11.81
N TRP A 539 19.79 -14.62 -11.28
CA TRP A 539 18.68 -14.37 -10.36
C TRP A 539 19.15 -13.71 -9.07
N VAL A 540 20.26 -14.16 -8.48
CA VAL A 540 20.82 -13.53 -7.27
C VAL A 540 21.18 -12.07 -7.54
N ALA A 541 21.81 -11.78 -8.68
CA ALA A 541 22.16 -10.42 -9.08
C ALA A 541 20.92 -9.53 -9.25
N ALA A 542 19.87 -10.02 -9.89
CA ALA A 542 18.60 -9.30 -10.02
C ALA A 542 17.91 -9.11 -8.65
N TYR A 543 17.96 -10.13 -7.79
CA TYR A 543 17.38 -10.11 -6.45
C TYR A 543 18.07 -9.10 -5.53
N THR A 544 19.38 -8.87 -5.69
CA THR A 544 20.17 -7.88 -4.96
C THR A 544 20.43 -6.60 -5.76
N ALA A 545 19.70 -6.34 -6.85
CA ALA A 545 19.86 -5.09 -7.58
C ALA A 545 19.36 -3.89 -6.73
N PHE A 546 20.06 -2.76 -6.83
CA PHE A 546 19.62 -1.52 -6.22
C PHE A 546 18.52 -0.87 -7.05
N GLY A 547 17.47 -0.40 -6.38
CA GLY A 547 16.35 0.29 -6.99
C GLY A 547 16.55 1.80 -7.17
N ASP A 548 15.49 2.47 -7.61
CA ASP A 548 15.45 3.92 -7.75
C ASP A 548 15.12 4.60 -6.41
N TYR A 549 16.15 5.09 -5.73
CA TYR A 549 16.02 5.85 -4.48
C TYR A 549 15.23 7.16 -4.62
N GLY A 550 15.23 7.77 -5.81
CA GLY A 550 14.44 8.96 -6.11
C GLY A 550 12.95 8.65 -6.06
N PHE A 551 12.56 7.47 -6.54
CA PHE A 551 11.19 6.97 -6.45
C PHE A 551 10.81 6.48 -5.05
N VAL A 552 11.67 5.70 -4.38
CA VAL A 552 11.34 5.08 -3.08
C VAL A 552 11.27 6.10 -1.95
N VAL A 553 12.16 7.10 -1.96
CA VAL A 553 12.30 8.07 -0.86
C VAL A 553 12.17 9.50 -1.34
N GLY A 554 12.78 9.84 -2.48
CA GLY A 554 12.91 11.21 -2.97
C GLY A 554 14.25 11.85 -2.61
N TRP A 555 14.96 12.36 -3.62
CA TRP A 555 16.31 12.93 -3.47
C TRP A 555 16.40 14.07 -2.46
N VAL A 556 15.35 14.89 -2.39
CA VAL A 556 15.25 16.00 -1.44
C VAL A 556 15.26 15.50 0.01
N TRP A 557 14.51 14.43 0.30
CA TRP A 557 14.42 13.87 1.65
C TRP A 557 15.71 13.15 2.04
N LEU A 558 16.37 12.49 1.08
CA LEU A 558 17.70 11.92 1.28
C LEU A 558 18.74 13.01 1.60
N GLY A 559 18.73 14.14 0.88
CA GLY A 559 19.60 15.28 1.16
C GLY A 559 19.36 15.87 2.55
N LEU A 560 18.10 16.01 2.97
CA LEU A 560 17.75 16.45 4.33
C LEU A 560 18.16 15.44 5.39
N ALA A 561 18.01 14.14 5.15
CA ALA A 561 18.46 13.10 6.06
C ALA A 561 19.98 13.07 6.19
N LEU A 562 20.73 13.30 5.12
CA LEU A 562 22.18 13.47 5.17
C LEU A 562 22.57 14.68 6.03
N GLY A 563 21.90 15.83 5.84
CA GLY A 563 22.08 16.98 6.73
C GLY A 563 21.76 16.66 8.19
N GLY A 564 20.70 15.89 8.43
CA GLY A 564 20.33 15.38 9.76
C GLY A 564 21.39 14.49 10.38
N LEU A 565 21.98 13.59 9.60
CA LEU A 565 23.08 12.73 10.02
C LEU A 565 24.32 13.54 10.39
N LEU A 566 24.73 14.51 9.57
CA LEU A 566 25.86 15.38 9.86
C LEU A 566 25.65 16.18 11.15
N LEU A 567 24.43 16.67 11.38
CA LEU A 567 24.05 17.33 12.63
C LEU A 567 24.03 16.35 13.81
N ALA A 568 23.59 15.11 13.61
CA ALA A 568 23.59 14.07 14.64
C ALA A 568 25.02 13.74 15.09
N LEU A 569 25.96 13.64 14.14
CA LEU A 569 27.40 13.47 14.39
C LEU A 569 27.96 14.67 15.16
N ARG A 570 27.71 15.89 14.66
CA ARG A 570 28.17 17.14 15.30
C ARG A 570 27.68 17.28 16.73
N HIS A 571 26.43 16.93 16.99
CA HIS A 571 25.79 17.03 18.32
C HIS A 571 25.86 15.73 19.14
N ARG A 572 26.64 14.74 18.67
CA ARG A 572 26.84 13.43 19.32
C ARG A 572 25.55 12.76 19.80
N GLN A 573 24.51 12.76 18.95
CA GLN A 573 23.22 12.15 19.22
C GLN A 573 23.30 10.62 19.07
N SER A 574 23.85 9.92 20.07
CA SER A 574 24.15 8.49 20.01
C SER A 574 22.98 7.61 19.57
N ARG A 575 21.78 7.86 20.09
CA ARG A 575 20.56 7.12 19.70
C ARG A 575 20.23 7.29 18.22
N LEU A 576 20.34 8.51 17.69
CA LEU A 576 20.05 8.81 16.29
C LEU A 576 21.12 8.21 15.35
N LEU A 577 22.37 8.12 15.82
CA LEU A 577 23.47 7.47 15.11
C LEU A 577 23.33 5.95 15.01
N LEU A 578 22.39 5.32 15.73
CA LEU A 578 22.06 3.90 15.51
C LEU A 578 21.43 3.66 14.13
N LEU A 579 20.72 4.65 13.57
CA LEU A 579 20.04 4.50 12.27
C LEU A 579 20.99 4.21 11.09
N PRO A 580 22.08 4.97 10.86
CA PRO A 580 23.03 4.64 9.80
C PRO A 580 23.76 3.30 10.05
N VAL A 581 24.05 2.96 11.31
CA VAL A 581 24.69 1.66 11.64
C VAL A 581 23.74 0.51 11.37
N TRP A 582 22.47 0.66 11.73
CA TRP A 582 21.41 -0.29 11.42
C TRP A 582 21.26 -0.48 9.91
N LEU A 583 21.17 0.61 9.14
CA LEU A 583 21.12 0.55 7.68
C LEU A 583 22.33 -0.15 7.06
N ALA A 584 23.54 0.14 7.54
CA ALA A 584 24.75 -0.52 7.07
C ALA A 584 24.69 -2.03 7.34
N GLY A 585 24.23 -2.45 8.53
CA GLY A 585 24.05 -3.87 8.84
C GLY A 585 22.99 -4.56 7.97
N LEU A 586 21.90 -3.85 7.64
CA LEU A 586 20.88 -4.37 6.71
C LEU A 586 21.44 -4.57 5.31
N TYR A 587 22.13 -3.58 4.74
CA TYR A 587 22.75 -3.71 3.42
C TYR A 587 23.86 -4.75 3.40
N ALA A 588 24.65 -4.88 4.47
CA ALA A 588 25.64 -5.95 4.61
C ALA A 588 24.97 -7.34 4.56
N THR A 589 23.80 -7.49 5.19
CA THR A 589 23.04 -8.75 5.16
C THR A 589 22.40 -9.01 3.79
N ALA A 590 21.90 -7.97 3.12
CA ALA A 590 21.29 -8.09 1.80
C ALA A 590 22.32 -8.39 0.70
N ASN A 591 23.61 -8.11 0.93
CA ASN A 591 24.69 -8.23 -0.05
C ASN A 591 25.86 -9.08 0.49
N THR A 592 25.58 -10.22 1.11
CA THR A 592 26.63 -11.10 1.67
C THR A 592 27.66 -11.54 0.63
N THR A 593 27.23 -11.79 -0.60
CA THR A 593 28.11 -12.17 -1.72
C THR A 593 29.11 -11.07 -2.07
N ALA A 594 28.71 -9.79 -2.00
CA ALA A 594 29.61 -8.67 -2.19
C ALA A 594 30.66 -8.54 -1.07
N LEU A 595 30.41 -9.15 0.10
CA LEU A 595 31.33 -9.25 1.22
C LEU A 595 32.17 -10.54 1.21
N GLY A 596 32.07 -11.36 0.16
CA GLY A 596 32.76 -12.66 0.08
C GLY A 596 32.15 -13.75 0.97
N LEU A 597 30.93 -13.56 1.48
CA LEU A 597 30.21 -14.51 2.31
C LEU A 597 29.15 -15.29 1.48
N PRO A 598 28.71 -16.48 1.94
CA PRO A 598 27.64 -17.22 1.28
C PRO A 598 26.36 -16.37 1.12
N TRP A 599 25.67 -16.56 -0.01
CA TRP A 599 24.37 -15.91 -0.24
C TRP A 599 23.34 -16.30 0.82
N THR A 600 22.44 -15.38 1.16
CA THR A 600 21.33 -15.63 2.06
C THR A 600 20.00 -15.11 1.48
N PRO A 601 18.90 -15.88 1.55
CA PRO A 601 17.57 -15.41 1.16
C PRO A 601 16.94 -14.44 2.15
N LEU A 602 17.56 -14.22 3.31
CA LEU A 602 16.98 -13.54 4.46
C LEU A 602 16.55 -12.10 4.14
N LEU A 603 17.35 -11.38 3.35
CA LEU A 603 17.10 -9.99 3.02
C LEU A 603 17.56 -9.69 1.59
N ASN A 604 16.96 -8.66 0.99
CA ASN A 604 17.34 -8.16 -0.32
C ASN A 604 17.28 -6.62 -0.35
N ASN A 605 17.93 -6.01 -1.33
CA ASN A 605 18.03 -4.55 -1.41
C ASN A 605 16.67 -3.89 -1.52
N PHE A 606 15.77 -4.42 -2.35
CA PHE A 606 14.39 -3.94 -2.44
C PHE A 606 13.69 -3.86 -1.06
N ALA A 607 13.79 -4.91 -0.22
CA ALA A 607 13.15 -4.91 1.10
C ALA A 607 13.75 -3.87 2.06
N VAL A 608 15.06 -3.59 1.96
CA VAL A 608 15.74 -2.54 2.73
C VAL A 608 15.32 -1.16 2.23
N GLU A 609 15.31 -0.97 0.91
CA GLU A 609 14.97 0.29 0.25
C GLU A 609 13.59 0.77 0.64
N ILE A 610 12.58 -0.09 0.56
CA ILE A 610 11.20 0.27 0.90
C ILE A 610 11.00 0.51 2.40
N ALA A 611 11.99 0.21 3.25
CA ALA A 611 12.03 0.55 4.68
C ALA A 611 12.79 1.86 4.97
N LEU A 612 13.47 2.47 3.99
CA LEU A 612 14.30 3.67 4.17
C LEU A 612 13.52 4.88 4.69
N TYR A 613 12.21 4.93 4.46
CA TYR A 613 11.36 6.00 5.00
C TYR A 613 11.49 6.11 6.53
N ILE A 614 11.79 5.02 7.24
CA ILE A 614 11.95 5.00 8.70
C ILE A 614 13.17 5.85 9.13
N PRO A 615 14.42 5.53 8.75
CA PRO A 615 15.58 6.33 9.13
C PRO A 615 15.60 7.71 8.47
N VAL A 616 15.15 7.82 7.22
CA VAL A 616 15.14 9.11 6.49
C VAL A 616 14.19 10.09 7.15
N SER A 617 12.97 9.68 7.51
CA SER A 617 12.02 10.57 8.19
C SER A 617 12.58 11.08 9.52
N ALA A 618 13.18 10.23 10.33
CA ALA A 618 13.77 10.61 11.62
C ALA A 618 14.95 11.58 11.47
N LEU A 619 15.89 11.31 10.55
CA LEU A 619 17.06 12.16 10.31
C LEU A 619 16.67 13.49 9.65
N ALA A 620 15.81 13.47 8.64
CA ALA A 620 15.31 14.70 7.99
C ALA A 620 14.52 15.56 8.97
N ALA A 621 13.64 14.95 9.77
CA ALA A 621 12.91 15.65 10.83
C ALA A 621 13.86 16.27 11.86
N TYR A 622 14.92 15.57 12.25
CA TYR A 622 15.94 16.12 13.13
C TYR A 622 16.63 17.36 12.53
N ALA A 623 16.98 17.33 11.23
CA ALA A 623 17.56 18.49 10.53
C ALA A 623 16.62 19.71 10.55
N LEU A 624 15.35 19.49 10.18
CA LEU A 624 14.30 20.52 10.19
C LEU A 624 14.06 21.07 11.60
N ASP A 625 14.06 20.19 12.59
CA ASP A 625 13.90 20.54 13.99
C ASP A 625 15.04 21.43 14.51
N ARG A 626 16.29 21.14 14.13
CA ARG A 626 17.46 21.98 14.43
C ARG A 626 17.38 23.34 13.72
N ALA A 627 16.95 23.37 12.46
CA ALA A 627 16.76 24.61 11.73
C ALA A 627 15.71 25.52 12.40
N ALA A 628 14.61 24.93 12.89
CA ALA A 628 13.55 25.62 13.64
C ALA A 628 13.96 26.00 15.07
N GLY A 629 15.04 25.42 15.61
CA GLY A 629 15.57 25.69 16.95
C GLY A 629 16.02 27.13 17.21
N ARG A 630 16.06 27.98 16.17
CA ARG A 630 16.31 29.43 16.29
C ARG A 630 15.12 30.21 16.87
N TRP A 631 14.00 29.54 17.11
CA TRP A 631 12.73 30.13 17.56
C TRP A 631 12.43 29.84 19.04
N PRO A 632 11.77 30.74 19.80
CA PRO A 632 11.39 30.49 21.19
C PRO A 632 10.39 29.33 21.28
N GLY A 633 10.49 28.53 22.35
CA GLY A 633 9.80 27.24 22.50
C GLY A 633 8.31 27.22 22.12
N PRO A 634 7.45 28.11 22.67
CA PRO A 634 6.03 28.12 22.36
C PRO A 634 5.71 28.49 20.91
N ALA A 635 6.46 29.45 20.34
CA ALA A 635 6.28 29.85 18.95
C ALA A 635 6.75 28.74 18.00
N ARG A 636 7.87 28.09 18.31
CA ARG A 636 8.38 26.94 17.54
C ARG A 636 7.37 25.81 17.45
N GLN A 637 6.74 25.45 18.57
CA GLN A 637 5.72 24.41 18.60
C GLN A 637 4.48 24.79 17.79
N ARG A 638 3.99 26.03 17.92
CA ARG A 638 2.82 26.51 17.16
C ARG A 638 3.09 26.60 15.66
N ILE A 639 4.26 27.09 15.27
CA ILE A 639 4.64 27.18 13.85
C ILE A 639 4.84 25.77 13.29
N ALA A 640 5.56 24.88 13.99
CA ALA A 640 5.69 23.50 13.55
C ALA A 640 4.34 22.79 13.43
N ALA A 641 3.42 23.02 14.37
CA ALA A 641 2.06 22.50 14.32
C ALA A 641 1.27 23.05 13.11
N GLY A 642 1.32 24.36 12.87
CA GLY A 642 0.66 24.99 11.73
C GLY A 642 1.24 24.51 10.39
N LEU A 643 2.56 24.35 10.30
CA LEU A 643 3.22 23.83 9.12
C LEU A 643 2.95 22.34 8.92
N ALA A 644 2.89 21.54 9.99
CA ALA A 644 2.51 20.13 9.95
C ALA A 644 1.07 19.96 9.44
N LEU A 645 0.14 20.78 9.94
CA LEU A 645 -1.25 20.78 9.48
C LEU A 645 -1.35 21.22 8.03
N LEU A 646 -0.68 22.32 7.65
CA LEU A 646 -0.64 22.80 6.28
C LEU A 646 -0.05 21.74 5.36
N ALA A 647 1.13 21.21 5.67
CA ALA A 647 1.76 20.15 4.90
C ALA A 647 0.86 18.91 4.77
N GLY A 648 0.14 18.53 5.83
CA GLY A 648 -0.78 17.41 5.80
C GLY A 648 -2.00 17.65 4.90
N LEU A 649 -2.61 18.86 4.96
CA LEU A 649 -3.71 19.25 4.08
C LEU A 649 -3.27 19.30 2.62
N LEU A 650 -2.07 19.81 2.39
CA LEU A 650 -1.46 19.92 1.07
C LEU A 650 -1.08 18.53 0.50
N ALA A 651 -0.61 17.63 1.35
CA ALA A 651 -0.25 16.26 0.98
C ALA A 651 -1.46 15.37 0.67
N LEU A 652 -2.67 15.75 1.11
CA LEU A 652 -3.90 14.97 0.89
C LEU A 652 -4.11 14.61 -0.58
N ALA A 653 -3.88 15.56 -1.49
CA ALA A 653 -4.02 15.32 -2.91
C ALA A 653 -2.96 14.32 -3.44
N GLY A 654 -1.72 14.38 -2.94
CA GLY A 654 -0.66 13.45 -3.33
C GLY A 654 -0.92 12.03 -2.84
N GLN A 655 -1.59 11.89 -1.69
CA GLN A 655 -2.05 10.60 -1.17
C GLN A 655 -3.16 9.98 -2.02
N LEU A 656 -4.03 10.80 -2.62
CA LEU A 656 -5.05 10.31 -3.57
C LEU A 656 -4.42 9.87 -4.91
N ALA A 657 -3.34 10.55 -5.30
CA ALA A 657 -2.56 10.29 -6.51
C ALA A 657 -1.64 9.05 -6.42
N VAL A 658 -1.56 8.39 -5.27
CA VAL A 658 -0.61 7.28 -5.04
C VAL A 658 -0.89 6.06 -5.94
N ARG A 659 -2.07 5.99 -6.55
CA ARG A 659 -2.55 4.86 -7.37
C ARG A 659 -1.66 4.64 -8.58
N ASP A 660 -1.29 3.39 -8.82
CA ASP A 660 -0.55 2.97 -10.00
C ASP A 660 -1.22 1.75 -10.66
N ASP A 661 -2.01 2.02 -11.70
CA ASP A 661 -2.79 1.01 -12.41
C ASP A 661 -1.92 -0.04 -13.13
N ARG A 662 -0.60 0.19 -13.28
CA ARG A 662 0.31 -0.86 -13.79
C ARG A 662 0.27 -2.11 -12.91
N TYR A 663 -0.06 -1.96 -11.63
CA TYR A 663 -0.15 -3.07 -10.68
C TYR A 663 -1.58 -3.60 -10.49
N ARG A 664 -2.59 -2.95 -11.08
CA ARG A 664 -3.96 -3.45 -11.08
C ARG A 664 -4.03 -4.73 -11.90
N LEU A 665 -4.71 -5.78 -11.40
CA LEU A 665 -4.93 -7.03 -12.16
C LEU A 665 -6.37 -7.18 -12.63
N VAL A 666 -7.33 -6.58 -11.91
CA VAL A 666 -8.77 -6.73 -12.15
C VAL A 666 -9.39 -5.38 -12.47
N TYR A 667 -10.09 -5.29 -13.59
CA TYR A 667 -10.79 -4.11 -14.09
C TYR A 667 -12.31 -4.29 -13.97
N PRO A 668 -13.11 -3.21 -14.11
CA PRO A 668 -14.58 -3.31 -13.99
C PRO A 668 -15.21 -4.33 -14.96
N ALA A 669 -14.68 -4.44 -16.18
CA ALA A 669 -15.15 -5.44 -17.16
C ALA A 669 -14.93 -6.90 -16.69
N ASP A 670 -13.84 -7.16 -15.96
CA ASP A 670 -13.58 -8.48 -15.37
C ASP A 670 -14.61 -8.84 -14.30
N LEU A 671 -15.14 -7.86 -13.55
CA LEU A 671 -16.16 -8.11 -12.53
C LEU A 671 -17.49 -8.56 -13.17
N GLN A 672 -17.83 -8.02 -14.34
CA GLN A 672 -18.98 -8.49 -15.12
C GLN A 672 -18.74 -9.91 -15.64
N ALA A 673 -17.54 -10.19 -16.15
CA ALA A 673 -17.19 -11.52 -16.61
C ALA A 673 -17.17 -12.55 -15.47
N PHE A 674 -16.76 -12.17 -14.25
CA PHE A 674 -16.86 -13.02 -13.07
C PHE A 674 -18.32 -13.37 -12.73
N ALA A 675 -19.25 -12.42 -12.88
CA ALA A 675 -20.68 -12.71 -12.73
C ALA A 675 -21.16 -13.71 -13.76
N TRP A 676 -20.80 -13.51 -15.03
CA TRP A 676 -21.09 -14.45 -16.10
C TRP A 676 -20.54 -15.85 -15.81
N VAL A 677 -19.28 -15.97 -15.35
CA VAL A 677 -18.67 -17.26 -14.96
C VAL A 677 -19.48 -17.96 -13.88
N ARG A 678 -19.92 -17.22 -12.84
CA ARG A 678 -20.72 -17.81 -11.75
C ARG A 678 -22.05 -18.37 -12.23
N GLU A 679 -22.67 -17.70 -13.21
CA GLU A 679 -24.00 -18.03 -13.71
C GLU A 679 -23.98 -19.09 -14.82
N ASN A 680 -22.91 -19.17 -15.61
CA ASN A 680 -22.87 -19.93 -16.86
C ASN A 680 -21.89 -21.11 -16.85
N THR A 681 -21.16 -21.35 -15.76
CA THR A 681 -20.22 -22.48 -15.66
C THR A 681 -20.46 -23.36 -14.44
N PRO A 682 -20.19 -24.68 -14.52
CA PRO A 682 -20.28 -25.57 -13.37
C PRO A 682 -19.37 -25.12 -12.21
N PRO A 683 -19.73 -25.38 -10.93
CA PRO A 683 -18.86 -25.09 -9.79
C PRO A 683 -17.50 -25.82 -9.85
N THR A 684 -17.45 -26.97 -10.53
CA THR A 684 -16.24 -27.78 -10.75
C THR A 684 -15.41 -27.33 -11.95
N ALA A 685 -15.82 -26.28 -12.66
CA ALA A 685 -15.08 -25.78 -13.81
C ALA A 685 -13.69 -25.28 -13.40
N ARG A 686 -12.69 -25.65 -14.21
CA ARG A 686 -11.30 -25.22 -14.04
C ARG A 686 -10.82 -24.43 -15.25
N PHE A 687 -10.29 -23.25 -14.96
CA PHE A 687 -9.86 -22.29 -15.98
C PHE A 687 -8.35 -22.27 -16.17
N LEU A 688 -7.90 -22.37 -17.41
CA LEU A 688 -6.59 -21.90 -17.83
C LEU A 688 -6.57 -20.38 -17.78
N VAL A 689 -5.59 -19.81 -17.09
CA VAL A 689 -5.46 -18.35 -16.91
C VAL A 689 -4.06 -17.90 -17.31
N ASN A 690 -3.95 -16.62 -17.67
CA ASN A 690 -2.65 -16.03 -17.99
C ASN A 690 -1.70 -16.08 -16.80
N SER A 691 -0.47 -16.54 -17.05
CA SER A 691 0.59 -16.59 -16.05
C SER A 691 1.96 -16.40 -16.70
N LEU A 692 2.92 -15.96 -15.90
CA LEU A 692 4.32 -15.84 -16.28
C LEU A 692 5.22 -16.49 -15.22
N PRO A 693 6.40 -17.01 -15.61
CA PRO A 693 7.39 -17.46 -14.65
C PRO A 693 7.78 -16.33 -13.68
N ALA A 694 7.99 -16.70 -12.42
CA ALA A 694 8.29 -15.79 -11.33
C ALA A 694 9.38 -16.39 -10.42
N LEU A 695 10.07 -15.53 -9.66
CA LEU A 695 11.15 -15.94 -8.76
C LEU A 695 12.28 -16.73 -9.47
N GLY A 696 12.63 -16.37 -10.71
CA GLY A 696 13.68 -17.06 -11.47
C GLY A 696 13.28 -18.48 -11.85
N ASP A 697 12.11 -18.63 -12.46
CA ASP A 697 11.47 -19.90 -12.85
C ASP A 697 11.22 -20.89 -11.71
N LEU A 698 11.36 -20.43 -10.47
CA LEU A 698 10.98 -21.21 -9.29
C LEU A 698 9.46 -21.24 -9.11
N ALA A 699 8.73 -20.28 -9.65
CA ALA A 699 7.30 -20.14 -9.47
C ALA A 699 6.62 -19.62 -10.74
N ALA A 700 5.29 -19.44 -10.67
CA ALA A 700 4.54 -18.71 -11.67
C ALA A 700 3.57 -17.75 -10.98
N ALA A 701 3.34 -16.59 -11.60
CA ALA A 701 2.44 -15.56 -11.10
C ALA A 701 1.44 -15.16 -12.19
N GLY A 702 0.22 -14.81 -11.80
CA GLY A 702 -0.84 -14.42 -12.72
C GLY A 702 -0.62 -13.01 -13.24
N THR A 703 -0.94 -12.77 -14.52
CA THR A 703 -0.73 -11.45 -15.14
C THR A 703 -2.01 -10.64 -15.26
N ASP A 704 -3.18 -11.27 -15.13
CA ASP A 704 -4.49 -10.64 -15.28
C ASP A 704 -5.51 -11.11 -14.24
N ALA A 705 -6.77 -10.74 -14.46
CA ALA A 705 -7.89 -11.04 -13.58
C ALA A 705 -8.23 -12.52 -13.48
N GLY A 706 -7.81 -13.37 -14.43
CA GLY A 706 -8.07 -14.81 -14.39
C GLY A 706 -7.55 -15.44 -13.10
N TRP A 707 -6.44 -14.94 -12.56
CA TRP A 707 -5.88 -15.45 -11.30
C TRP A 707 -6.84 -15.29 -10.10
N TRP A 708 -7.73 -14.30 -10.14
CA TRP A 708 -8.68 -13.99 -9.06
C TRP A 708 -9.96 -14.81 -9.07
N LEU A 709 -10.22 -15.60 -10.13
CA LEU A 709 -11.43 -16.43 -10.26
C LEU A 709 -11.77 -17.26 -9.01
N PRO A 710 -10.81 -17.91 -8.29
CA PRO A 710 -11.14 -18.71 -7.12
C PRO A 710 -11.76 -17.89 -5.99
N LEU A 711 -11.34 -16.63 -5.83
CA LEU A 711 -11.80 -15.74 -4.76
C LEU A 711 -13.07 -14.97 -5.12
N THR A 712 -13.38 -14.83 -6.41
CA THR A 712 -14.52 -14.03 -6.89
C THR A 712 -15.67 -14.87 -7.42
N THR A 713 -15.39 -16.09 -7.89
CA THR A 713 -16.39 -16.97 -8.52
C THR A 713 -16.52 -18.33 -7.85
N GLY A 714 -15.54 -18.72 -7.03
CA GLY A 714 -15.45 -20.08 -6.46
C GLY A 714 -15.00 -21.15 -7.46
N ARG A 715 -14.68 -20.80 -8.71
CA ARG A 715 -14.15 -21.74 -9.72
C ARG A 715 -12.63 -21.82 -9.63
N SER A 716 -12.10 -23.02 -9.82
CA SER A 716 -10.65 -23.25 -9.74
C SER A 716 -9.92 -22.72 -10.98
N THR A 717 -8.63 -22.43 -10.82
CA THR A 717 -7.75 -22.04 -11.92
C THR A 717 -6.55 -22.96 -12.01
N THR A 718 -5.76 -22.81 -13.06
CA THR A 718 -4.47 -23.48 -13.22
C THR A 718 -3.39 -22.96 -12.27
N LEU A 719 -3.57 -21.77 -11.70
CA LEU A 719 -2.54 -21.08 -10.95
C LEU A 719 -2.93 -20.81 -9.48
N PRO A 720 -2.26 -21.45 -8.50
CA PRO A 720 -2.50 -21.20 -7.08
C PRO A 720 -1.86 -19.88 -6.60
N PRO A 721 -2.13 -19.47 -5.34
CA PRO A 721 -1.29 -18.55 -4.57
C PRO A 721 0.19 -18.93 -4.68
N LEU A 722 1.08 -17.96 -4.98
CA LEU A 722 2.54 -18.09 -5.10
C LEU A 722 3.17 -18.77 -3.88
N LEU A 723 2.50 -18.69 -2.72
CA LEU A 723 2.89 -19.37 -1.48
C LEU A 723 3.01 -20.89 -1.61
N TYR A 724 2.48 -21.50 -2.69
CA TYR A 724 2.70 -22.92 -2.98
C TYR A 724 4.18 -23.32 -3.03
N VAL A 725 5.10 -22.39 -3.32
CA VAL A 725 6.55 -22.68 -3.35
C VAL A 725 7.17 -22.85 -1.97
N SER A 726 6.55 -22.28 -0.93
CA SER A 726 7.00 -22.40 0.47
C SER A 726 6.25 -23.47 1.25
N GLU A 727 5.23 -24.09 0.65
CA GLU A 727 4.39 -25.09 1.30
C GLU A 727 4.59 -26.48 0.69
N ARG A 728 4.22 -27.51 1.45
CA ARG A 728 4.30 -28.90 0.97
C ARG A 728 3.22 -29.15 -0.08
N THR A 729 3.67 -29.58 -1.26
CA THR A 729 2.81 -29.89 -2.40
C THR A 729 2.95 -31.36 -2.83
N PRO A 730 1.95 -31.93 -3.53
CA PRO A 730 2.07 -33.26 -4.12
C PRO A 730 3.26 -33.35 -5.10
N PRO A 731 3.86 -34.55 -5.27
CA PRO A 731 4.91 -34.76 -6.27
C PRO A 731 4.48 -34.27 -7.66
N GLY A 732 5.35 -33.52 -8.33
CA GLY A 732 5.09 -32.97 -9.68
C GLY A 732 4.11 -31.80 -9.75
N TYR A 733 3.51 -31.36 -8.64
CA TYR A 733 2.54 -30.26 -8.65
C TYR A 733 3.16 -28.93 -9.10
N ARG A 734 4.38 -28.62 -8.62
CA ARG A 734 5.14 -27.44 -9.04
C ARG A 734 5.53 -27.51 -10.51
N ASP A 735 6.02 -28.66 -10.97
CA ASP A 735 6.41 -28.87 -12.36
C ASP A 735 5.20 -28.73 -13.30
N LEU A 736 4.02 -29.18 -12.87
CA LEU A 736 2.77 -29.00 -13.59
C LEU A 736 2.41 -27.52 -13.75
N ILE A 737 2.52 -26.72 -12.68
CA ILE A 737 2.23 -25.28 -12.73
C ILE A 737 3.22 -24.56 -13.66
N LEU A 738 4.51 -24.87 -13.55
CA LEU A 738 5.53 -24.29 -14.41
C LEU A 738 5.33 -24.70 -15.86
N TRP A 739 4.96 -25.96 -16.14
CA TRP A 739 4.63 -26.42 -17.49
C TRP A 739 3.46 -25.63 -18.08
N LEU A 740 2.40 -25.37 -17.30
CA LEU A 740 1.27 -24.54 -17.74
C LEU A 740 1.69 -23.08 -18.00
N ALA A 741 2.58 -22.51 -17.18
CA ALA A 741 3.06 -21.14 -17.33
C ALA A 741 3.99 -20.94 -18.55
N HIS A 742 4.67 -22.01 -18.99
CA HIS A 742 5.54 -22.00 -20.17
C HIS A 742 4.85 -22.47 -21.44
N LEU A 743 3.55 -22.82 -21.38
CA LEU A 743 2.84 -23.35 -22.52
C LEU A 743 2.75 -22.28 -23.62
N PRO A 744 3.37 -22.50 -24.81
CA PRO A 744 3.29 -21.52 -25.86
C PRO A 744 1.86 -21.50 -26.42
N PRO A 745 1.29 -20.32 -26.75
CA PRO A 745 -0.09 -20.22 -27.20
C PRO A 745 -0.43 -21.11 -28.41
N GLU A 746 0.53 -21.32 -29.31
CA GLU A 746 0.39 -22.15 -30.51
C GLU A 746 0.22 -23.64 -30.18
N ALA A 747 0.76 -24.09 -29.04
CA ALA A 747 0.62 -25.48 -28.60
C ALA A 747 -0.80 -25.83 -28.15
N LEU A 748 -1.65 -24.85 -27.85
CA LEU A 748 -3.06 -25.10 -27.48
C LEU A 748 -3.90 -25.70 -28.61
N GLY A 749 -3.45 -25.57 -29.86
CA GLY A 749 -4.07 -26.22 -31.01
C GLY A 749 -3.68 -27.70 -31.18
N GLN A 750 -2.65 -28.17 -30.47
CA GLN A 750 -2.16 -29.54 -30.61
C GLN A 750 -3.10 -30.54 -29.89
N PRO A 751 -3.52 -31.64 -30.55
CA PRO A 751 -4.44 -32.63 -29.97
C PRO A 751 -3.93 -33.22 -28.64
N GLU A 752 -2.63 -33.46 -28.52
CA GLU A 752 -1.98 -34.04 -27.34
C GLU A 752 -2.06 -33.08 -26.14
N ILE A 753 -1.84 -31.78 -26.39
CA ILE A 753 -1.93 -30.75 -25.36
C ILE A 753 -3.37 -30.59 -24.90
N ARG A 754 -4.35 -30.54 -25.82
CA ARG A 754 -5.77 -30.52 -25.47
C ARG A 754 -6.20 -31.75 -24.67
N ALA A 755 -5.75 -32.94 -25.07
CA ALA A 755 -6.02 -34.17 -24.33
C ALA A 755 -5.46 -34.10 -22.90
N ARG A 756 -4.23 -33.58 -22.74
CA ARG A 756 -3.62 -33.38 -21.42
C ARG A 756 -4.36 -32.35 -20.58
N LEU A 757 -4.78 -31.21 -21.15
CA LEU A 757 -5.59 -30.21 -20.45
C LEU A 757 -6.92 -30.78 -19.98
N ARG A 758 -7.62 -31.55 -20.84
CA ARG A 758 -8.86 -32.26 -20.48
C ARG A 758 -8.65 -33.27 -19.36
N ALA A 759 -7.56 -34.04 -19.38
CA ALA A 759 -7.21 -34.97 -18.31
C ALA A 759 -6.96 -34.27 -16.97
N LEU A 760 -6.54 -33.01 -16.99
CA LEU A 760 -6.36 -32.15 -15.81
C LEU A 760 -7.64 -31.42 -15.38
N GLY A 761 -8.77 -31.68 -16.06
CA GLY A 761 -10.07 -31.03 -15.85
C GLY A 761 -10.14 -29.58 -16.36
N ILE A 762 -9.14 -29.12 -17.10
CA ILE A 762 -9.07 -27.75 -17.63
C ILE A 762 -9.96 -27.68 -18.86
N THR A 763 -11.10 -27.01 -18.73
CA THR A 763 -12.18 -26.98 -19.73
C THR A 763 -12.39 -25.61 -20.35
N HIS A 764 -11.93 -24.56 -19.66
CA HIS A 764 -12.13 -23.18 -20.08
C HIS A 764 -10.81 -22.42 -20.06
N ALA A 765 -10.72 -21.33 -20.82
CA ALA A 765 -9.68 -20.31 -20.67
C ALA A 765 -10.31 -18.96 -20.35
N TYR A 766 -9.73 -18.21 -19.42
CA TYR A 766 -10.13 -16.84 -19.09
C TYR A 766 -8.98 -15.89 -19.41
N LEU A 767 -9.25 -14.88 -20.23
CA LEU A 767 -8.32 -13.79 -20.55
C LEU A 767 -8.94 -12.47 -20.06
N GLY A 768 -8.31 -11.84 -19.07
CA GLY A 768 -8.78 -10.57 -18.50
C GLY A 768 -8.23 -9.35 -19.22
N VAL A 769 -8.78 -8.17 -18.88
CA VAL A 769 -8.46 -6.89 -19.57
C VAL A 769 -6.96 -6.57 -19.60
N LYS A 770 -6.24 -6.89 -18.52
CA LYS A 770 -4.79 -6.65 -18.46
C LYS A 770 -4.00 -7.50 -19.46
N GLY A 771 -4.53 -8.68 -19.79
CA GLY A 771 -3.91 -9.63 -20.68
C GLY A 771 -2.64 -10.29 -20.14
N GLY A 772 -1.96 -10.99 -21.03
CA GLY A 772 -0.78 -11.78 -20.74
C GLY A 772 -0.26 -12.48 -21.99
N PRO A 773 0.53 -13.54 -21.81
CA PRO A 773 1.09 -14.32 -22.92
C PRO A 773 0.02 -14.95 -23.82
N LEU A 774 -1.11 -15.41 -23.25
CA LEU A 774 -2.23 -15.94 -24.01
C LEU A 774 -3.09 -14.80 -24.55
N ARG A 775 -3.33 -14.82 -25.87
CA ARG A 775 -4.13 -13.82 -26.58
C ARG A 775 -5.40 -14.43 -27.20
N PRO A 776 -6.49 -13.65 -27.34
CA PRO A 776 -7.74 -14.15 -27.92
C PRO A 776 -7.59 -14.71 -29.34
N ASP A 777 -6.80 -14.05 -30.19
CA ASP A 777 -6.56 -14.46 -31.58
C ASP A 777 -5.81 -15.79 -31.69
N GLN A 778 -4.97 -16.10 -30.70
CA GLN A 778 -4.24 -17.37 -30.61
C GLN A 778 -5.20 -18.49 -30.19
N LEU A 779 -6.06 -18.25 -29.19
CA LEU A 779 -7.06 -19.23 -28.76
C LEU A 779 -8.07 -19.54 -29.86
N LEU A 780 -8.51 -18.54 -30.63
CA LEU A 780 -9.37 -18.74 -31.80
C LEU A 780 -8.69 -19.63 -32.85
N ARG A 781 -7.41 -19.35 -33.19
CA ARG A 781 -6.62 -20.17 -34.13
C ARG A 781 -6.36 -21.59 -33.60
N ALA A 782 -6.22 -21.73 -32.30
CA ALA A 782 -6.09 -23.02 -31.63
C ALA A 782 -7.41 -23.81 -31.58
N GLY A 783 -8.52 -23.27 -32.13
CA GLY A 783 -9.84 -23.91 -32.17
C GLY A 783 -10.66 -23.73 -30.89
N GLY A 784 -10.30 -22.77 -30.03
CA GLY A 784 -11.07 -22.44 -28.83
C GLY A 784 -12.38 -21.74 -29.21
N ARG A 785 -13.49 -22.14 -28.60
CA ARG A 785 -14.81 -21.58 -28.89
C ARG A 785 -15.11 -20.42 -27.92
N PRO A 786 -15.25 -19.17 -28.39
CA PRO A 786 -15.57 -18.06 -27.50
C PRO A 786 -16.98 -18.23 -26.93
N LEU A 787 -17.09 -18.16 -25.60
CA LEU A 787 -18.36 -18.17 -24.85
C LEU A 787 -18.74 -16.76 -24.38
N TYR A 788 -17.73 -15.92 -24.12
CA TYR A 788 -17.87 -14.54 -23.70
C TYR A 788 -16.79 -13.71 -24.36
N ALA A 789 -17.17 -12.55 -24.92
CA ALA A 789 -16.25 -11.58 -25.50
C ALA A 789 -16.84 -10.17 -25.33
N ARG A 790 -16.40 -9.45 -24.31
CA ARG A 790 -16.94 -8.11 -24.00
C ARG A 790 -15.89 -7.27 -23.28
N GLU A 791 -15.75 -6.00 -23.70
CA GLU A 791 -14.90 -5.00 -23.02
C GLU A 791 -13.46 -5.49 -22.75
N GLY A 792 -12.84 -6.19 -23.71
CA GLY A 792 -11.47 -6.71 -23.59
C GLY A 792 -11.33 -8.02 -22.80
N VAL A 793 -12.43 -8.57 -22.26
CA VAL A 793 -12.42 -9.86 -21.55
C VAL A 793 -12.94 -10.97 -22.45
N TRP A 794 -12.23 -12.10 -22.46
CA TRP A 794 -12.58 -13.27 -23.26
C TRP A 794 -12.64 -14.53 -22.41
N ILE A 795 -13.69 -15.34 -22.62
CA ILE A 795 -13.81 -16.67 -22.03
C ILE A 795 -14.03 -17.67 -23.16
N PHE A 796 -13.20 -18.71 -23.19
CA PHE A 796 -13.25 -19.77 -24.20
C PHE A 796 -13.60 -21.10 -23.57
N ALA A 797 -14.34 -21.93 -24.31
CA ALA A 797 -14.35 -23.37 -24.12
C ALA A 797 -13.17 -24.00 -24.88
N LEU A 798 -12.52 -24.98 -24.24
CA LEU A 798 -11.37 -25.73 -24.78
C LEU A 798 -11.74 -27.17 -25.18
N ASP A 799 -13.05 -27.46 -25.27
CA ASP A 799 -13.61 -28.79 -25.56
C ASP A 799 -13.11 -29.38 -26.89
#